data_AF-H1HKW3-F1
#
_entry.id   AF-H1HKW3-F1
#
_cell.length_a   1.000
_cell.length_b   1.000
_cell.length_c   1.000
_cell.angle_alpha   90.00
_cell.angle_beta   90.00
_cell.angle_gamma   90.00
#
_symmetry.space_group_name_H-M   'P 1'
#
loop_
_entity.id
_entity.type
_entity.pdbx_description
1 polymer ?
#
loop_
_entity_poly.entity_id
_entity_poly.type
_entity_poly.pdbx_seq_one_letter_code
_entity_poly.pdbx_strand_id
1 'polypeptide(L)'
;MRKQAKLILLLFCLTLTAFAQKSSEQMGAIYYVYPEYKVGRFTPVPDGFVPFYMSHYGRHGSRWLTSDARYEWIIEQFSDEDNLTKAGKETAKMLQIVWQQARGNGGKLSPIGARQHEEIARRMALRFPELFSSENEIEAFSSVSDRCVKSMQAFCRGLDDDQRKRKVEQHADSADMTWIAYKSPELEAWQKTVHPPRRLGKERFISALFKDPSRVQDAEKLMTELHAVASDMQDVGLKLDFYQLFTKEELRDIYEQNNLRMWLSNGQAPDNYGVTQRSAVSLWHNIKAQAERALQGNLAATLRFGHDTPLYRLLALLGPDNLSDEQTDEMDEVIPMAANLQIVFYYNPDKARMPLNPQQVIVKFMHNEREIRLFKVRSLDVGPDGKTGYYYRWDHVLAYVEKRIANAEAQGHMAILNTFVGTDYAVTPAMSRYGKGSEKHGQTLPAVLEPNGMTFWTPQTRDGEQKCVAPYYYRDEKLQGFRGSHWLVGGCTQDYGSFTVMPLMDSLRLKPADRATRFSHTDEVSHPDYYAVSLPDEHLKAEMTGMSHAAMLRFTYQKAGKAYIVVNTNNGYGEGFVAVDTARNCLYGCNPVHRIYQGWGEKAGFSGWFAVVFQVPLQDYGVKDGVAWAAFDVSKGDEIMVKTACSFVDMQGVFNNILQEIPHWEFNDTRARTVDRWKAKLNRVRVFSKDKAAIAKFYGALYRAAFLPRAFSDKDGRYPSFAGSSRIVQHSMGNLGGKPLYRRAYMDFSMWDIYRALLPLNQLIEPAANGMLQSLVDMYDEGGWLPVFPCWNSYTSAMIGDHASAALAEAIVKGGRNIDKEKAYEAMRKNAFELPDAEAYREGKGRRAMQSYLKYGYIPLNDTVPEAFHSHEQVSRTLEYAYDDYAVAQAAKALGKTEDYQLLMARARNWRNVIGPAGWADGRWANGKWLKNRDLTTRVKFITEGTVAHYTWYVPHDVYGLMGAMGGKKVFTDRLDRMFRDSLYWHGNEPCQQIPYLYAYVGQPWKTQQAVRAILDNEYLDVPGGLSGNDDAGQMSAWYVLSALGFYPVCPVSPYYVIGTPTFDEARIGRFTIKANGVSPKNCYIQSATYNGKPYTRNYLTHEMLTGDGLLEFTMGASPNMDWGSKPEDCPPDLMK
;
A
#
# COMPACT_ATOMS: atom_id res chain seq x y z
N MET A 1 -24.56 34.43 35.51
CA MET A 1 -24.71 33.37 34.49
C MET A 1 -25.03 33.88 33.08
N ARG A 2 -26.15 34.56 32.79
CA ARG A 2 -26.45 35.04 31.40
C ARG A 2 -25.47 36.07 30.82
N LYS A 3 -24.82 36.92 31.65
CA LYS A 3 -23.75 37.84 31.20
C LYS A 3 -22.41 37.14 30.96
N GLN A 4 -22.08 36.09 31.73
CA GLN A 4 -20.90 35.25 31.51
C GLN A 4 -21.05 34.34 30.28
N ALA A 5 -22.26 33.83 30.01
CA ALA A 5 -22.53 33.08 28.79
C ALA A 5 -22.40 33.94 27.53
N LYS A 6 -22.83 35.21 27.57
CA LYS A 6 -22.59 36.16 26.46
C LYS A 6 -21.12 36.56 26.31
N LEU A 7 -20.38 36.71 27.41
CA LEU A 7 -18.94 37.02 27.32
C LEU A 7 -18.13 35.81 26.82
N ILE A 8 -18.50 34.58 27.23
CA ILE A 8 -17.91 33.34 26.73
C ILE A 8 -18.30 33.09 25.28
N LEU A 9 -19.54 33.38 24.86
CA LEU A 9 -19.96 33.29 23.45
C LEU A 9 -19.28 34.39 22.59
N LEU A 10 -19.08 35.59 23.13
CA LEU A 10 -18.31 36.64 22.44
C LEU A 10 -16.83 36.28 22.36
N LEU A 11 -16.26 35.69 23.40
CA LEU A 11 -14.91 35.10 23.39
C LEU A 11 -14.83 33.90 22.44
N PHE A 12 -15.86 33.05 22.36
CA PHE A 12 -15.92 31.92 21.42
C PHE A 12 -16.05 32.39 19.96
N CYS A 13 -16.83 33.45 19.71
CA CYS A 13 -16.92 34.09 18.39
C CYS A 13 -15.65 34.88 18.03
N LEU A 14 -14.98 35.49 19.01
CA LEU A 14 -13.67 36.14 18.83
C LEU A 14 -12.53 35.11 18.64
N THR A 15 -12.64 33.91 19.20
CA THR A 15 -11.68 32.81 18.97
C THR A 15 -11.97 31.97 17.74
N LEU A 16 -13.14 32.13 17.10
CA LEU A 16 -13.47 31.46 15.82
C LEU A 16 -13.25 32.34 14.58
N THR A 17 -12.78 33.57 14.71
CA THR A 17 -12.42 34.44 13.56
C THR A 17 -11.25 35.38 13.85
N ALA A 18 -10.28 34.96 14.67
CA ALA A 18 -8.99 35.63 14.78
C ALA A 18 -7.91 34.94 13.92
N PHE A 19 -8.26 34.55 12.68
CA PHE A 19 -7.23 34.53 11.64
C PHE A 19 -6.93 35.99 11.35
N ALA A 20 -5.68 36.43 11.55
CA ALA A 20 -5.27 37.76 11.13
C ALA A 20 -5.69 37.93 9.66
N GLN A 21 -6.57 38.88 9.37
CA GLN A 21 -7.07 39.09 8.01
C GLN A 21 -5.85 39.42 7.12
N LYS A 22 -5.46 38.47 6.24
CA LYS A 22 -4.34 38.65 5.30
C LYS A 22 -4.58 39.93 4.50
N SER A 23 -3.53 40.74 4.32
CA SER A 23 -3.63 41.97 3.54
C SER A 23 -3.83 41.66 2.05
N SER A 24 -4.27 42.63 1.26
CA SER A 24 -4.37 42.46 -0.20
C SER A 24 -3.02 42.08 -0.83
N GLU A 25 -1.93 42.66 -0.32
CA GLU A 25 -0.57 42.33 -0.74
C GLU A 25 -0.22 40.87 -0.45
N GLN A 26 -0.55 40.36 0.74
CA GLN A 26 -0.32 38.96 1.10
C GLN A 26 -1.17 38.02 0.22
N MET A 27 -2.40 38.41 -0.11
CA MET A 27 -3.27 37.63 -1.01
C MET A 27 -2.79 37.61 -2.48
N GLY A 28 -1.72 38.34 -2.82
CA GLY A 28 -0.98 38.19 -4.09
C GLY A 28 -0.08 36.95 -4.15
N ALA A 29 0.01 36.14 -3.08
CA ALA A 29 1.10 35.25 -2.68
C ALA A 29 1.95 34.45 -3.68
N ILE A 30 1.47 34.04 -4.87
CA ILE A 30 2.29 33.18 -5.75
C ILE A 30 3.62 33.85 -6.12
N TYR A 31 3.59 35.18 -6.23
CA TYR A 31 4.73 36.03 -6.52
C TYR A 31 4.92 37.08 -5.43
N TYR A 32 4.72 36.68 -4.16
CA TYR A 32 5.03 37.55 -3.04
C TYR A 32 6.52 37.82 -2.95
N VAL A 33 6.88 39.09 -2.81
CA VAL A 33 8.26 39.53 -2.56
C VAL A 33 8.80 38.85 -1.30
N TYR A 34 10.09 38.48 -1.27
CA TYR A 34 10.70 37.92 -0.06
C TYR A 34 10.42 38.85 1.13
N PRO A 35 9.89 38.34 2.25
CA PRO A 35 9.54 39.19 3.37
C PRO A 35 10.80 39.86 3.92
N GLU A 36 10.64 41.10 4.42
CA GLU A 36 11.73 41.79 5.08
C GLU A 36 12.32 40.93 6.21
N TYR A 37 13.63 40.76 6.21
CA TYR A 37 14.31 39.95 7.22
C TYR A 37 14.12 40.57 8.60
N LYS A 38 13.45 39.83 9.49
CA LYS A 38 13.37 40.16 10.91
C LYS A 38 14.40 39.36 11.66
N VAL A 39 15.26 40.03 12.44
CA VAL A 39 16.27 39.37 13.28
C VAL A 39 15.58 38.39 14.23
N GLY A 40 15.73 37.10 13.95
CA GLY A 40 15.20 36.03 14.79
C GLY A 40 16.15 35.69 15.94
N ARG A 41 15.60 35.19 17.05
CA ARG A 41 16.40 34.47 18.05
C ARG A 41 16.70 33.08 17.52
N PHE A 42 17.98 32.72 17.43
CA PHE A 42 18.44 31.41 16.99
C PHE A 42 18.77 30.53 18.19
N THR A 43 18.55 29.23 18.05
CA THR A 43 18.97 28.25 19.05
C THR A 43 20.50 28.18 19.07
N PRO A 44 21.16 28.39 20.23
CA PRO A 44 22.62 28.34 20.34
C PRO A 44 23.21 27.04 19.80
N VAL A 45 24.38 27.11 19.16
CA VAL A 45 25.13 25.91 18.73
C VAL A 45 25.52 25.12 19.98
N PRO A 46 25.33 23.78 20.00
CA PRO A 46 25.81 22.96 21.11
C PRO A 46 27.31 23.15 21.39
N ASP A 47 27.70 23.15 22.66
CA ASP A 47 29.06 23.45 23.08
C ASP A 47 30.12 22.61 22.34
N GLY A 48 31.15 23.29 21.84
CA GLY A 48 32.27 22.67 21.14
C GLY A 48 31.98 22.22 19.70
N PHE A 49 30.81 22.51 19.13
CA PHE A 49 30.54 22.28 17.70
C PHE A 49 30.82 23.52 16.87
N VAL A 50 31.45 23.32 15.70
CA VAL A 50 31.73 24.39 14.71
C VAL A 50 31.15 24.01 13.35
N PRO A 51 30.63 24.97 12.57
CA PRO A 51 30.13 24.69 11.23
C PRO A 51 31.29 24.36 10.29
N PHE A 52 31.11 23.37 9.41
CA PHE A 52 32.13 23.01 8.40
C PHE A 52 31.58 22.88 6.98
N TYR A 53 30.27 22.67 6.81
CA TYR A 53 29.64 22.56 5.51
C TYR A 53 28.22 23.14 5.50
N MET A 54 27.81 23.71 4.37
CA MET A 54 26.43 24.16 4.15
C MET A 54 25.89 23.71 2.79
N SER A 55 24.67 23.18 2.81
CA SER A 55 23.87 22.97 1.60
C SER A 55 22.76 24.02 1.53
N HIS A 56 22.78 24.85 0.48
CA HIS A 56 21.76 25.86 0.23
C HIS A 56 20.94 25.51 -1.03
N TYR A 57 19.63 25.71 -0.97
CA TYR A 57 18.76 25.75 -2.15
C TYR A 57 17.90 27.01 -2.12
N GLY A 58 18.03 27.86 -3.14
CA GLY A 58 17.25 29.08 -3.32
C GLY A 58 16.34 29.03 -4.53
N ARG A 59 15.09 29.46 -4.37
CA ARG A 59 14.21 29.89 -5.46
C ARG A 59 14.81 31.15 -6.08
N HIS A 60 14.58 31.35 -7.39
CA HIS A 60 14.89 32.65 -8.01
C HIS A 60 14.23 33.83 -7.26
N GLY A 61 14.87 35.00 -7.33
CA GLY A 61 14.31 36.22 -6.74
C GLY A 61 13.12 36.78 -7.51
N SER A 62 12.59 37.90 -7.03
CA SER A 62 11.51 38.66 -7.66
C SER A 62 11.80 38.94 -9.15
N ARG A 63 10.76 38.88 -9.98
CA ARG A 63 10.89 38.95 -11.45
C ARG A 63 9.73 39.72 -12.07
N TRP A 64 9.87 40.08 -13.34
CA TRP A 64 8.76 40.53 -14.17
C TRP A 64 7.87 39.34 -14.61
N LEU A 65 6.66 39.60 -15.13
CA LEU A 65 5.77 38.54 -15.64
C LEU A 65 6.53 37.69 -16.64
N THR A 66 6.19 36.41 -16.72
CA THR A 66 7.00 35.38 -17.37
C THR A 66 7.37 35.65 -18.84
N SER A 67 6.67 36.55 -19.53
CA SER A 67 6.97 36.95 -20.91
C SER A 67 6.31 38.29 -21.27
N ASP A 68 6.94 39.06 -22.16
CA ASP A 68 6.39 40.30 -22.75
C ASP A 68 5.00 40.09 -23.37
N ALA A 69 4.79 38.97 -24.07
CA ALA A 69 3.52 38.62 -24.69
C ALA A 69 2.33 38.56 -23.71
N ARG A 70 2.57 38.31 -22.42
CA ARG A 70 1.50 38.34 -21.40
C ARG A 70 1.06 39.77 -21.12
N TYR A 71 2.00 40.70 -20.98
CA TYR A 71 1.68 42.12 -20.82
C TYR A 71 0.93 42.64 -22.06
N GLU A 72 1.42 42.34 -23.26
CA GLU A 72 0.80 42.74 -24.51
C GLU A 72 -0.64 42.23 -24.62
N TRP A 73 -0.88 40.95 -24.31
CA TRP A 73 -2.22 40.37 -24.32
C TRP A 73 -3.18 41.06 -23.33
N ILE A 74 -2.72 41.37 -22.11
CA ILE A 74 -3.53 42.08 -21.11
C ILE A 74 -3.89 43.47 -21.63
N ILE A 75 -2.90 44.22 -22.14
CA ILE A 75 -3.08 45.58 -22.65
C ILE A 75 -4.03 45.62 -23.83
N GLU A 76 -3.96 44.63 -24.72
CA GLU A 76 -4.86 44.50 -25.87
C GLU A 76 -6.33 44.45 -25.46
N GLN A 77 -6.65 43.82 -24.31
CA GLN A 77 -8.03 43.79 -23.79
C GLN A 77 -8.56 45.19 -23.45
N PHE A 78 -7.69 46.18 -23.21
CA PHE A 78 -8.05 47.57 -22.88
C PHE A 78 -7.90 48.54 -24.06
N SER A 79 -7.70 48.03 -25.29
CA SER A 79 -7.47 48.86 -26.48
C SER A 79 -8.70 49.64 -26.95
N ASP A 80 -9.91 49.14 -26.70
CA ASP A 80 -11.15 49.84 -27.02
C ASP A 80 -11.56 50.79 -25.88
N GLU A 81 -11.14 52.05 -25.99
CA GLU A 81 -11.45 53.08 -25.01
C GLU A 81 -12.95 53.38 -24.83
N ASP A 82 -13.77 53.10 -25.85
CA ASP A 82 -15.22 53.31 -25.78
C ASP A 82 -15.90 52.25 -24.93
N ASN A 83 -15.33 51.05 -24.84
CA ASN A 83 -15.80 49.98 -23.99
C ASN A 83 -15.34 50.10 -22.53
N LEU A 84 -14.42 51.00 -22.19
CA LEU A 84 -13.91 51.10 -20.82
C LEU A 84 -14.82 51.93 -19.91
N THR A 85 -15.04 51.44 -18.69
CA THR A 85 -15.61 52.26 -17.59
C THR A 85 -14.58 53.30 -17.13
N LYS A 86 -14.95 54.16 -16.18
CA LYS A 86 -13.98 55.07 -15.55
C LYS A 86 -12.81 54.28 -14.92
N ALA A 87 -13.13 53.22 -14.16
CA ALA A 87 -12.12 52.36 -13.57
C ALA A 87 -11.29 51.64 -14.65
N GLY A 88 -11.92 51.15 -15.73
CA GLY A 88 -11.20 50.55 -16.86
C GLY A 88 -10.18 51.48 -17.52
N LYS A 89 -10.53 52.77 -17.69
CA LYS A 89 -9.60 53.79 -18.23
C LYS A 89 -8.43 54.07 -17.27
N GLU A 90 -8.67 54.07 -15.97
CA GLU A 90 -7.63 54.20 -14.96
C GLU A 90 -6.70 52.98 -14.95
N THR A 91 -7.26 51.76 -15.04
CA THR A 91 -6.50 50.52 -15.18
C THR A 91 -5.65 50.52 -16.44
N ALA A 92 -6.18 50.94 -17.59
CA ALA A 92 -5.44 51.04 -18.85
C ALA A 92 -4.20 51.96 -18.70
N LYS A 93 -4.34 53.10 -18.02
CA LYS A 93 -3.20 54.00 -17.72
C LYS A 93 -2.16 53.32 -16.84
N MET A 94 -2.57 52.62 -15.78
CA MET A 94 -1.65 51.86 -14.94
C MET A 94 -0.92 50.77 -15.73
N LEU A 95 -1.61 50.03 -16.59
CA LEU A 95 -1.02 49.00 -17.45
C LEU A 95 0.02 49.56 -18.43
N GLN A 96 -0.20 50.76 -18.98
CA GLN A 96 0.79 51.41 -19.84
C GLN A 96 2.07 51.78 -19.06
N ILE A 97 1.94 52.26 -17.81
CA ILE A 97 3.10 52.52 -16.94
C ILE A 97 3.87 51.23 -16.67
N VAL A 98 3.16 50.14 -16.36
CA VAL A 98 3.78 48.82 -16.17
C VAL A 98 4.52 48.38 -17.42
N TRP A 99 3.90 48.50 -18.60
CA TRP A 99 4.49 48.07 -19.86
C TRP A 99 5.76 48.83 -20.23
N GLN A 100 5.77 50.15 -20.05
CA GLN A 100 6.94 50.98 -20.31
C GLN A 100 8.19 50.51 -19.54
N GLN A 101 7.98 49.95 -18.35
CA GLN A 101 9.05 49.44 -17.50
C GLN A 101 9.35 47.95 -17.74
N ALA A 102 8.32 47.16 -18.05
CA ALA A 102 8.42 45.72 -18.24
C ALA A 102 8.93 45.31 -19.64
N ARG A 103 8.80 46.17 -20.65
CA ARG A 103 9.15 45.86 -22.05
C ARG A 103 10.61 45.41 -22.17
N GLY A 104 10.83 44.23 -22.75
CA GLY A 104 12.13 43.60 -22.89
C GLY A 104 12.65 42.94 -21.61
N ASN A 105 11.89 42.98 -20.52
CA ASN A 105 12.24 42.41 -19.22
C ASN A 105 11.37 41.20 -18.83
N GLY A 106 10.41 40.78 -19.65
CA GLY A 106 9.56 39.61 -19.38
C GLY A 106 10.37 38.38 -18.98
N GLY A 107 10.05 37.82 -17.82
CA GLY A 107 10.67 36.63 -17.23
C GLY A 107 12.05 36.85 -16.61
N LYS A 108 12.65 38.05 -16.76
CA LYS A 108 13.97 38.37 -16.19
C LYS A 108 13.88 38.70 -14.71
N LEU A 109 15.00 38.50 -14.02
CA LEU A 109 15.15 38.88 -12.62
C LEU A 109 15.04 40.41 -12.47
N SER A 110 14.26 40.87 -11.48
CA SER A 110 14.13 42.31 -11.20
C SER A 110 15.31 42.82 -10.36
N PRO A 111 15.53 44.15 -10.28
CA PRO A 111 16.49 44.73 -9.35
C PRO A 111 16.21 44.38 -7.88
N ILE A 112 14.94 44.23 -7.49
CA ILE A 112 14.55 43.74 -6.16
C ILE A 112 15.01 42.29 -6.00
N GLY A 113 14.78 41.44 -7.00
CA GLY A 113 15.21 40.04 -6.99
C GLY A 113 16.72 39.87 -6.83
N ALA A 114 17.51 40.70 -7.51
CA ALA A 114 18.97 40.71 -7.33
C ALA A 114 19.37 41.13 -5.90
N ARG A 115 18.76 42.20 -5.36
CA ARG A 115 19.02 42.65 -3.98
C ARG A 115 18.64 41.61 -2.94
N GLN A 116 17.52 40.91 -3.10
CA GLN A 116 17.11 39.83 -2.20
C GLN A 116 18.22 38.79 -2.04
N HIS A 117 18.77 38.29 -3.15
CA HIS A 117 19.83 37.29 -3.13
C HIS A 117 21.16 37.83 -2.57
N GLU A 118 21.53 39.06 -2.92
CA GLU A 118 22.73 39.71 -2.37
C GLU A 118 22.63 39.87 -0.84
N GLU A 119 21.48 40.28 -0.34
CA GLU A 119 21.26 40.49 1.09
C GLU A 119 21.18 39.16 1.87
N ILE A 120 20.52 38.14 1.32
CA ILE A 120 20.51 36.79 1.91
C ILE A 120 21.95 36.27 2.02
N ALA A 121 22.74 36.41 0.94
CA ALA A 121 24.15 36.01 0.92
C ALA A 121 24.98 36.75 1.98
N ARG A 122 24.86 38.09 2.08
CA ARG A 122 25.57 38.89 3.10
C ARG A 122 25.23 38.45 4.52
N ARG A 123 23.94 38.26 4.82
CA ARG A 123 23.49 37.79 6.15
C ARG A 123 23.98 36.37 6.45
N MET A 124 23.99 35.50 5.44
CA MET A 124 24.49 34.14 5.57
C MET A 124 26.01 34.11 5.82
N ALA A 125 26.80 34.91 5.10
CA ALA A 125 28.24 35.04 5.30
C ALA A 125 28.59 35.68 6.66
N LEU A 126 27.78 36.66 7.11
CA LEU A 126 27.93 37.27 8.43
C LEU A 126 27.62 36.27 9.56
N ARG A 127 26.66 35.37 9.35
CA ARG A 127 26.23 34.37 10.34
C ARG A 127 27.18 33.18 10.45
N PHE A 128 27.81 32.78 9.35
CA PHE A 128 28.71 31.62 9.29
C PHE A 128 30.08 31.98 8.68
N PRO A 129 30.82 32.92 9.30
CA PRO A 129 32.07 33.44 8.73
C PRO A 129 33.13 32.35 8.49
N GLU A 130 33.07 31.24 9.23
CA GLU A 130 33.97 30.09 9.12
C GLU A 130 33.79 29.33 7.81
N LEU A 131 32.56 29.19 7.33
CA LEU A 131 32.24 28.48 6.08
C LEU A 131 32.68 29.27 4.85
N PHE A 132 32.57 30.60 4.92
CA PHE A 132 32.89 31.50 3.82
C PHE A 132 34.28 32.11 3.99
N SER A 133 35.28 31.37 4.47
CA SER A 133 36.67 31.84 4.46
C SER A 133 37.28 31.78 3.05
N SER A 134 38.43 32.44 2.80
CA SER A 134 39.08 32.44 1.47
C SER A 134 39.66 31.09 1.05
N GLU A 135 39.93 30.21 2.02
CA GLU A 135 40.60 28.92 1.81
C GLU A 135 39.60 27.78 1.50
N ASN A 136 38.31 28.05 1.62
CA ASN A 136 37.26 27.05 1.50
C ASN A 136 36.74 26.93 0.06
N GLU A 137 36.44 25.71 -0.37
CA GLU A 137 35.83 25.44 -1.67
C GLU A 137 34.32 25.66 -1.60
N ILE A 138 33.80 26.44 -2.56
CA ILE A 138 32.38 26.77 -2.69
C ILE A 138 31.95 26.53 -4.14
N GLU A 139 30.94 25.70 -4.31
CA GLU A 139 30.32 25.45 -5.62
C GLU A 139 28.90 26.03 -5.66
N ALA A 140 28.55 26.69 -6.74
CA ALA A 140 27.23 27.25 -7.00
C ALA A 140 26.67 26.70 -8.31
N PHE A 141 25.44 26.18 -8.26
CA PHE A 141 24.74 25.57 -9.38
C PHE A 141 23.42 26.30 -9.62
N SER A 142 23.09 26.55 -10.88
CA SER A 142 21.81 27.12 -11.29
C SER A 142 21.11 26.25 -12.32
N SER A 143 19.78 26.28 -12.33
CA SER A 143 19.05 25.87 -13.53
C SER A 143 19.44 26.76 -14.72
N VAL A 144 19.24 26.26 -15.94
CA VAL A 144 19.58 26.96 -17.19
C VAL A 144 18.73 28.21 -17.48
N SER A 145 17.72 28.48 -16.66
CA SER A 145 16.86 29.65 -16.82
C SER A 145 17.60 30.92 -16.43
N ASP A 146 17.60 31.95 -17.30
CA ASP A 146 18.33 33.21 -17.08
C ASP A 146 18.09 33.83 -15.69
N ARG A 147 16.84 33.94 -15.23
CA ARG A 147 16.53 34.46 -13.88
C ARG A 147 17.18 33.69 -12.73
N CYS A 148 17.35 32.37 -12.87
CA CYS A 148 18.01 31.53 -11.86
C CYS A 148 19.52 31.77 -11.91
N VAL A 149 20.10 31.85 -13.11
CA VAL A 149 21.53 32.18 -13.30
C VAL A 149 21.85 33.55 -12.73
N LYS A 150 21.01 34.56 -13.00
CA LYS A 150 21.14 35.91 -12.43
C LYS A 150 20.95 35.93 -10.92
N SER A 151 20.08 35.09 -10.37
CA SER A 151 19.89 34.94 -8.92
C SER A 151 21.15 34.38 -8.27
N MET A 152 21.72 33.31 -8.84
CA MET A 152 23.00 32.73 -8.40
C MET A 152 24.12 33.78 -8.46
N GLN A 153 24.27 34.48 -9.58
CA GLN A 153 25.29 35.52 -9.73
C GLN A 153 25.13 36.66 -8.71
N ALA A 154 23.90 37.09 -8.43
CA ALA A 154 23.62 38.09 -7.41
C ALA A 154 23.99 37.57 -6.01
N PHE A 155 23.62 36.34 -5.71
CA PHE A 155 23.99 35.70 -4.45
C PHE A 155 25.52 35.61 -4.28
N CYS A 156 26.24 35.15 -5.32
CA CYS A 156 27.71 35.07 -5.29
C CYS A 156 28.34 36.46 -5.08
N ARG A 157 27.84 37.52 -5.73
CA ARG A 157 28.31 38.89 -5.46
C ARG A 157 28.06 39.34 -4.02
N GLY A 158 26.95 38.91 -3.41
CA GLY A 158 26.66 39.20 -2.01
C GLY A 158 27.58 38.45 -1.03
N LEU A 159 28.25 37.38 -1.48
CA LEU A 159 29.29 36.70 -0.71
C LEU A 159 30.67 37.37 -0.84
N ASP A 160 30.88 38.24 -1.83
CA ASP A 160 32.12 38.99 -1.98
C ASP A 160 32.17 40.15 -0.97
N ASP A 161 33.30 40.30 -0.27
CA ASP A 161 33.60 41.42 0.62
C ASP A 161 34.97 42.01 0.22
N ASP A 162 35.16 43.32 0.37
CA ASP A 162 36.31 44.10 -0.12
C ASP A 162 37.67 43.59 0.41
N GLN A 163 37.68 42.76 1.45
CA GLN A 163 38.89 42.14 2.00
C GLN A 163 39.19 40.70 1.53
N ARG A 164 38.27 40.02 0.83
CA ARG A 164 38.41 38.60 0.46
C ARG A 164 37.87 38.35 -0.95
N LYS A 165 38.73 38.38 -1.98
CA LYS A 165 38.38 37.91 -3.33
C LYS A 165 38.23 36.38 -3.29
N ARG A 166 37.02 35.89 -3.06
CA ARG A 166 36.70 34.46 -2.92
C ARG A 166 36.50 33.84 -4.31
N LYS A 167 36.88 32.58 -4.49
CA LYS A 167 36.62 31.85 -5.72
C LYS A 167 35.40 30.93 -5.52
N VAL A 168 34.24 31.35 -6.00
CA VAL A 168 33.04 30.50 -6.08
C VAL A 168 32.98 29.90 -7.49
N GLU A 169 33.00 28.58 -7.61
CA GLU A 169 32.80 27.91 -8.90
C GLU A 169 31.32 27.96 -9.27
N GLN A 170 30.99 28.42 -10.48
CA GLN A 170 29.62 28.66 -10.91
C GLN A 170 29.27 27.77 -12.10
N HIS A 171 28.19 27.02 -11.98
CA HIS A 171 27.70 26.05 -12.98
C HIS A 171 26.26 26.37 -13.37
N ALA A 172 25.95 26.25 -14.66
CA ALA A 172 24.60 26.42 -15.19
C ALA A 172 24.38 25.45 -16.36
N ASP A 173 24.64 24.17 -16.11
CA ASP A 173 24.66 23.14 -17.15
C ASP A 173 23.32 22.41 -17.26
N SER A 174 22.95 22.03 -18.47
CA SER A 174 21.71 21.27 -18.72
C SER A 174 21.72 19.90 -18.03
N ALA A 175 22.90 19.32 -17.78
CA ALA A 175 23.05 18.06 -17.06
C ALA A 175 22.53 18.15 -15.62
N ASP A 176 22.66 19.31 -14.98
CA ASP A 176 22.25 19.52 -13.59
C ASP A 176 20.72 19.60 -13.42
N MET A 177 19.99 19.82 -14.52
CA MET A 177 18.52 19.82 -14.53
C MET A 177 17.92 18.50 -14.04
N THR A 178 18.67 17.40 -14.16
CA THR A 178 18.27 16.06 -13.71
C THR A 178 18.09 15.95 -12.19
N TRP A 179 18.64 16.89 -11.42
CA TRP A 179 18.51 16.93 -9.96
C TRP A 179 18.10 18.30 -9.42
N ILE A 180 18.52 19.42 -10.02
CA ILE A 180 18.24 20.77 -9.47
C ILE A 180 16.77 21.19 -9.66
N ALA A 181 16.16 20.74 -10.75
CA ALA A 181 14.79 21.07 -11.14
C ALA A 181 14.11 19.90 -11.87
N TYR A 182 14.35 18.68 -11.39
CA TYR A 182 13.79 17.46 -11.98
C TYR A 182 12.26 17.49 -12.03
N LYS A 183 11.69 17.03 -13.14
CA LYS A 183 10.26 16.77 -13.29
C LYS A 183 10.12 15.36 -13.85
N SER A 184 9.49 14.47 -13.07
CA SER A 184 9.20 13.13 -13.56
C SER A 184 8.01 13.19 -14.54
N PRO A 185 7.92 12.26 -15.51
CA PRO A 185 6.74 12.14 -16.36
C PRO A 185 5.45 11.95 -15.55
N GLU A 186 5.54 11.26 -14.41
CA GLU A 186 4.41 11.07 -13.47
C GLU A 186 3.94 12.40 -12.88
N LEU A 187 4.87 13.27 -12.47
CA LEU A 187 4.54 14.60 -11.96
C LEU A 187 3.88 15.47 -13.03
N GLU A 188 4.38 15.42 -14.26
CA GLU A 188 3.79 16.18 -15.37
C GLU A 188 2.38 15.68 -15.71
N ALA A 189 2.15 14.37 -15.66
CA ALA A 189 0.82 13.79 -15.83
C ALA A 189 -0.13 14.23 -14.71
N TRP A 190 0.31 14.13 -13.45
CA TRP A 190 -0.46 14.58 -12.28
C TRP A 190 -0.82 16.07 -12.35
N GLN A 191 0.14 16.94 -12.66
CA GLN A 191 -0.12 18.38 -12.70
C GLN A 191 -1.15 18.79 -13.77
N LYS A 192 -1.35 17.95 -14.80
CA LYS A 192 -2.38 18.16 -15.82
C LYS A 192 -3.78 17.78 -15.35
N THR A 193 -3.93 17.02 -14.26
CA THR A 193 -5.25 16.64 -13.71
C THR A 193 -5.72 17.56 -12.59
N VAL A 194 -4.83 18.42 -12.08
CA VAL A 194 -5.11 19.32 -10.95
C VAL A 194 -5.82 20.60 -11.42
N HIS A 195 -7.13 20.67 -11.16
CA HIS A 195 -7.99 21.81 -11.48
C HIS A 195 -8.93 22.20 -10.32
N PRO A 196 -8.42 22.85 -9.26
CA PRO A 196 -9.27 23.28 -8.15
C PRO A 196 -10.31 24.32 -8.61
N PRO A 197 -11.59 24.20 -8.22
CA PRO A 197 -12.65 25.10 -8.65
C PRO A 197 -12.57 26.48 -7.95
N ARG A 198 -13.13 27.52 -8.60
CA ARG A 198 -13.38 28.84 -7.98
C ARG A 198 -14.74 28.90 -7.32
N ARG A 199 -14.86 29.62 -6.20
CA ARG A 199 -16.13 29.85 -5.50
C ARG A 199 -16.85 31.08 -6.02
N LEU A 200 -16.12 32.09 -6.51
CA LEU A 200 -16.70 33.33 -7.04
C LEU A 200 -16.55 33.41 -8.56
N GLY A 201 -17.55 33.99 -9.21
CA GLY A 201 -17.53 34.27 -10.65
C GLY A 201 -16.68 35.49 -11.01
N LYS A 202 -16.66 35.83 -12.31
CA LYS A 202 -15.88 36.93 -12.91
C LYS A 202 -16.73 38.15 -13.29
N GLU A 203 -18.04 38.03 -13.19
CA GLU A 203 -19.02 38.94 -13.79
C GLU A 203 -18.90 40.35 -13.21
N ARG A 204 -18.80 40.46 -11.88
CA ARG A 204 -18.67 41.76 -11.22
C ARG A 204 -17.31 42.40 -11.50
N PHE A 205 -16.22 41.64 -11.40
CA PHE A 205 -14.88 42.12 -11.72
C PHE A 205 -14.80 42.72 -13.12
N ILE A 206 -15.29 41.99 -14.13
CA ILE A 206 -15.23 42.44 -15.52
C ILE A 206 -16.16 43.62 -15.77
N SER A 207 -17.39 43.61 -15.22
CA SER A 207 -18.33 44.73 -15.38
C SER A 207 -17.85 46.02 -14.69
N ALA A 208 -16.94 45.91 -13.72
CA ALA A 208 -16.32 47.09 -13.11
C ALA A 208 -15.35 47.79 -14.08
N LEU A 209 -14.73 47.06 -15.02
CA LEU A 209 -13.71 47.56 -15.93
C LEU A 209 -14.25 47.86 -17.34
N PHE A 210 -15.26 47.11 -17.79
CA PHE A 210 -15.81 47.19 -19.14
C PHE A 210 -17.32 47.47 -19.12
N LYS A 211 -17.78 48.36 -20.02
CA LYS A 211 -19.20 48.68 -20.22
C LYS A 211 -19.95 47.50 -20.83
N ASP A 212 -19.31 46.79 -21.75
CA ASP A 212 -19.78 45.55 -22.37
C ASP A 212 -18.75 44.43 -22.12
N PRO A 213 -18.98 43.59 -21.08
CA PRO A 213 -18.16 42.43 -20.76
C PRO A 213 -18.02 41.38 -21.89
N SER A 214 -18.97 41.31 -22.83
CA SER A 214 -18.95 40.30 -23.91
C SER A 214 -17.84 40.54 -24.93
N ARG A 215 -17.26 41.75 -24.92
CA ARG A 215 -16.18 42.17 -25.82
C ARG A 215 -14.78 41.86 -25.25
N VAL A 216 -14.69 41.18 -24.11
CA VAL A 216 -13.44 40.70 -23.51
C VAL A 216 -13.18 39.27 -23.96
N GLN A 217 -12.00 39.01 -24.54
CA GLN A 217 -11.69 37.72 -25.20
C GLN A 217 -11.73 36.52 -24.24
N ASP A 218 -11.29 36.72 -23.00
CA ASP A 218 -11.37 35.72 -21.92
C ASP A 218 -11.40 36.43 -20.56
N ALA A 219 -12.61 36.62 -20.05
CA ALA A 219 -12.88 37.29 -18.79
C ALA A 219 -12.18 36.64 -17.59
N GLU A 220 -12.06 35.32 -17.58
CA GLU A 220 -11.53 34.59 -16.41
C GLU A 220 -10.02 34.68 -16.40
N LYS A 221 -9.41 34.42 -17.56
CA LYS A 221 -7.98 34.61 -17.76
C LYS A 221 -7.58 36.05 -17.49
N LEU A 222 -8.35 37.05 -17.94
CA LEU A 222 -8.04 38.45 -17.70
C LEU A 222 -8.02 38.79 -16.20
N MET A 223 -9.00 38.30 -15.43
CA MET A 223 -9.04 38.47 -13.98
C MET A 223 -7.81 37.84 -13.30
N THR A 224 -7.44 36.62 -13.69
CA THR A 224 -6.24 35.93 -13.17
C THR A 224 -4.95 36.63 -13.57
N GLU A 225 -4.84 37.12 -14.81
CA GLU A 225 -3.67 37.84 -15.31
C GLU A 225 -3.51 39.22 -14.64
N LEU A 226 -4.60 39.94 -14.38
CA LEU A 226 -4.57 41.19 -13.61
C LEU A 226 -4.22 40.94 -12.14
N HIS A 227 -4.61 39.81 -11.55
CA HIS A 227 -4.14 39.39 -10.22
C HIS A 227 -2.63 39.13 -10.23
N ALA A 228 -2.12 38.47 -11.27
CA ALA A 228 -0.68 38.27 -11.45
C ALA A 228 0.07 39.60 -11.61
N VAL A 229 -0.46 40.55 -12.40
CA VAL A 229 0.10 41.92 -12.49
C VAL A 229 0.10 42.59 -11.12
N ALA A 230 -0.98 42.47 -10.35
CA ALA A 230 -1.06 43.05 -9.01
C ALA A 230 0.04 42.49 -8.10
N SER A 231 0.24 41.18 -8.09
CA SER A 231 1.35 40.55 -7.36
C SER A 231 2.71 41.04 -7.83
N ASP A 232 2.94 41.10 -9.14
CA ASP A 232 4.21 41.49 -9.73
C ASP A 232 4.62 42.93 -9.36
N MET A 233 3.68 43.82 -9.04
CA MET A 233 4.02 45.19 -8.64
C MET A 233 4.90 45.25 -7.40
N GLN A 234 4.73 44.30 -6.47
CA GLN A 234 5.61 44.14 -5.31
C GLN A 234 7.02 43.68 -5.72
N ASP A 235 7.13 42.88 -6.78
CA ASP A 235 8.36 42.26 -7.24
C ASP A 235 9.25 43.18 -8.08
N VAL A 236 8.68 44.24 -8.66
CA VAL A 236 9.41 45.14 -9.58
C VAL A 236 9.58 46.55 -9.04
N GLY A 237 8.96 46.88 -7.90
CA GLY A 237 9.16 48.14 -7.19
C GLY A 237 8.36 49.32 -7.75
N LEU A 238 7.33 49.04 -8.55
CA LEU A 238 6.39 50.04 -9.05
C LEU A 238 5.29 50.26 -8.00
N LYS A 239 5.12 51.51 -7.56
CA LYS A 239 4.09 51.89 -6.57
C LYS A 239 2.73 52.08 -7.24
N LEU A 240 2.16 51.00 -7.77
CA LEU A 240 0.83 50.96 -8.39
C LEU A 240 -0.08 50.02 -7.60
N ASP A 241 -1.28 50.48 -7.27
CA ASP A 241 -2.27 49.66 -6.56
C ASP A 241 -3.23 49.01 -7.56
N PHE A 242 -2.91 47.78 -7.98
CA PHE A 242 -3.84 46.95 -8.77
C PHE A 242 -4.78 46.12 -7.88
N TYR A 243 -4.58 46.10 -6.55
CA TYR A 243 -5.46 45.38 -5.64
C TYR A 243 -6.83 46.01 -5.55
N GLN A 244 -6.92 47.33 -5.74
CA GLN A 244 -8.18 48.08 -5.79
C GLN A 244 -9.17 47.56 -6.86
N LEU A 245 -8.71 46.78 -7.84
CA LEU A 245 -9.56 46.21 -8.89
C LEU A 245 -10.46 45.07 -8.38
N PHE A 246 -10.10 44.48 -7.24
CA PHE A 246 -10.76 43.30 -6.67
C PHE A 246 -11.46 43.66 -5.36
N THR A 247 -12.52 42.94 -4.98
CA THR A 247 -12.89 42.94 -3.56
C THR A 247 -12.01 41.99 -2.77
N LYS A 248 -12.06 42.11 -1.45
CA LYS A 248 -11.38 41.18 -0.53
C LYS A 248 -11.77 39.72 -0.79
N GLU A 249 -13.04 39.44 -1.08
CA GLU A 249 -13.54 38.09 -1.33
C GLU A 249 -13.02 37.52 -2.65
N GLU A 250 -12.93 38.33 -3.71
CA GLU A 250 -12.34 37.92 -4.99
C GLU A 250 -10.84 37.64 -4.88
N LEU A 251 -10.09 38.52 -4.19
CA LEU A 251 -8.67 38.28 -3.91
C LEU A 251 -8.48 36.98 -3.13
N ARG A 252 -9.32 36.76 -2.12
CA ARG A 252 -9.26 35.55 -1.29
C ARG A 252 -9.58 34.29 -2.09
N ASP A 253 -10.62 34.31 -2.93
CA ASP A 253 -10.98 33.18 -3.80
C ASP A 253 -9.84 32.78 -4.74
N ILE A 254 -9.22 33.75 -5.42
CA ILE A 254 -8.06 33.51 -6.30
C ILE A 254 -6.86 33.00 -5.49
N TYR A 255 -6.61 33.58 -4.31
CA TYR A 255 -5.53 33.18 -3.42
C TYR A 255 -5.66 31.73 -2.95
N GLU A 256 -6.83 31.36 -2.40
CA GLU A 256 -7.11 30.00 -1.91
C GLU A 256 -7.02 28.98 -3.05
N GLN A 257 -7.57 29.29 -4.22
CA GLN A 257 -7.50 28.41 -5.40
C GLN A 257 -6.04 28.16 -5.82
N ASN A 258 -5.23 29.21 -5.89
CA ASN A 258 -3.83 29.12 -6.30
C ASN A 258 -2.99 28.34 -5.29
N ASN A 259 -3.18 28.57 -4.00
CA ASN A 259 -2.44 27.85 -2.97
C ASN A 259 -2.84 26.38 -2.94
N LEU A 260 -4.13 26.06 -3.06
CA LEU A 260 -4.61 24.69 -3.20
C LEU A 260 -3.98 24.00 -4.42
N ARG A 261 -3.94 24.68 -5.58
CA ARG A 261 -3.26 24.16 -6.78
C ARG A 261 -1.78 23.87 -6.53
N MET A 262 -1.07 24.77 -5.85
CA MET A 262 0.35 24.63 -5.53
C MET A 262 0.60 23.46 -4.58
N TRP A 263 -0.21 23.31 -3.55
CA TRP A 263 -0.14 22.20 -2.61
C TRP A 263 -0.43 20.85 -3.29
N LEU A 264 -1.49 20.76 -4.09
CA LEU A 264 -1.80 19.55 -4.88
C LEU A 264 -0.65 19.17 -5.83
N SER A 265 -0.04 20.18 -6.48
CA SER A 265 0.99 19.98 -7.50
C SER A 265 2.40 19.73 -6.97
N ASN A 266 2.70 20.13 -5.73
CA ASN A 266 4.08 20.15 -5.20
C ASN A 266 4.22 19.79 -3.72
N GLY A 267 3.14 19.89 -2.94
CA GLY A 267 3.08 19.54 -1.53
C GLY A 267 2.78 18.05 -1.28
N GLN A 268 2.37 17.72 -0.06
CA GLN A 268 2.08 16.35 0.39
C GLN A 268 0.58 16.00 0.25
N ALA A 269 0.00 16.22 -0.93
CA ALA A 269 -1.39 15.87 -1.14
C ALA A 269 -1.60 14.33 -1.16
N PRO A 270 -2.56 13.77 -0.39
CA PRO A 270 -2.75 12.31 -0.31
C PRO A 270 -3.10 11.66 -1.66
N ASP A 271 -3.78 12.40 -2.54
CA ASP A 271 -4.26 11.99 -3.85
C ASP A 271 -3.17 11.94 -4.93
N ASN A 272 -2.02 12.59 -4.69
CA ASN A 272 -0.89 12.57 -5.62
C ASN A 272 -0.03 11.29 -5.50
N TYR A 273 -0.39 10.38 -4.59
CA TYR A 273 0.27 9.09 -4.36
C TYR A 273 1.80 9.19 -4.22
N GLY A 274 2.31 10.24 -3.59
CA GLY A 274 3.74 10.41 -3.33
C GLY A 274 4.55 10.96 -4.51
N VAL A 275 3.90 11.31 -5.63
CA VAL A 275 4.58 11.73 -6.88
C VAL A 275 5.44 12.98 -6.69
N THR A 276 4.99 13.91 -5.85
CA THR A 276 5.69 15.18 -5.58
C THR A 276 6.96 14.93 -4.79
N GLN A 277 6.89 14.10 -3.73
CA GLN A 277 8.06 13.73 -2.92
C GLN A 277 9.04 12.86 -3.70
N ARG A 278 8.57 11.89 -4.50
CA ARG A 278 9.43 11.10 -5.40
C ARG A 278 10.20 11.98 -6.37
N SER A 279 9.58 13.07 -6.84
CA SER A 279 10.25 14.03 -7.72
C SER A 279 11.33 14.89 -7.04
N ALA A 280 11.40 14.90 -5.70
CA ALA A 280 12.47 15.57 -4.94
C ALA A 280 13.64 14.64 -4.60
N VAL A 281 13.52 13.33 -4.85
CA VAL A 281 14.52 12.32 -4.47
C VAL A 281 15.88 12.59 -5.13
N SER A 282 15.90 12.99 -6.41
CA SER A 282 17.17 13.31 -7.10
C SER A 282 17.89 14.51 -6.48
N LEU A 283 17.14 15.55 -6.10
CA LEU A 283 17.68 16.70 -5.37
C LEU A 283 18.24 16.29 -3.99
N TRP A 284 17.49 15.48 -3.24
CA TRP A 284 17.96 14.97 -1.95
C TRP A 284 19.22 14.10 -2.07
N HIS A 285 19.29 13.22 -3.06
CA HIS A 285 20.47 12.40 -3.32
C HIS A 285 21.69 13.26 -3.68
N ASN A 286 21.51 14.34 -4.44
CA ASN A 286 22.58 15.30 -4.68
C ASN A 286 23.01 16.00 -3.38
N ILE A 287 22.08 16.43 -2.52
CA ILE A 287 22.40 17.02 -1.19
C ILE A 287 23.23 16.02 -0.35
N LYS A 288 22.81 14.76 -0.30
CA LYS A 288 23.50 13.69 0.40
C LYS A 288 24.91 13.46 -0.15
N ALA A 289 25.06 13.33 -1.47
CA ALA A 289 26.35 13.10 -2.11
C ALA A 289 27.34 14.26 -1.88
N GLN A 290 26.86 15.51 -1.91
CA GLN A 290 27.70 16.68 -1.64
C GLN A 290 28.06 16.78 -0.16
N ALA A 291 27.14 16.43 0.75
CA ALA A 291 27.47 16.29 2.17
C ALA A 291 28.54 15.20 2.37
N GLU A 292 28.42 14.04 1.71
CA GLU A 292 29.41 12.97 1.75
C GLU A 292 30.78 13.43 1.22
N ARG A 293 30.85 14.22 0.13
CA ARG A 293 32.08 14.88 -0.33
C ARG A 293 32.67 15.80 0.75
N ALA A 294 31.84 16.63 1.38
CA ALA A 294 32.27 17.56 2.42
C ALA A 294 32.79 16.84 3.67
N LEU A 295 32.30 15.63 3.98
CA LEU A 295 32.86 14.79 5.04
C LEU A 295 34.29 14.30 4.76
N GLN A 296 34.76 14.37 3.50
CA GLN A 296 36.07 13.90 3.07
C GLN A 296 37.10 15.03 2.85
N GLY A 297 36.71 16.32 2.86
CA GLY A 297 37.61 17.40 2.42
C GLY A 297 37.12 18.83 2.69
N ASN A 298 37.57 19.78 1.85
CA ASN A 298 37.47 21.23 2.08
C ASN A 298 36.22 21.89 1.44
N LEU A 299 35.25 21.11 0.95
CA LEU A 299 33.99 21.64 0.43
C LEU A 299 33.18 22.24 1.58
N ALA A 300 33.11 23.57 1.65
CA ALA A 300 32.43 24.27 2.74
C ALA A 300 31.01 24.71 2.39
N ALA A 301 30.68 24.84 1.10
CA ALA A 301 29.30 25.11 0.69
C ALA A 301 28.97 24.62 -0.72
N THR A 302 27.75 24.12 -0.87
CA THR A 302 27.12 23.88 -2.18
C THR A 302 25.82 24.68 -2.27
N LEU A 303 25.77 25.65 -3.18
CA LEU A 303 24.68 26.61 -3.36
C LEU A 303 23.86 26.25 -4.61
N ARG A 304 22.55 26.03 -4.49
CA ARG A 304 21.68 25.65 -5.62
C ARG A 304 20.64 26.73 -5.89
N PHE A 305 20.37 27.06 -7.15
CA PHE A 305 19.39 28.05 -7.55
C PHE A 305 18.44 27.48 -8.61
N GLY A 306 17.15 27.39 -8.29
CA GLY A 306 16.17 26.75 -9.17
C GLY A 306 14.83 27.46 -9.23
N HIS A 307 13.87 26.77 -9.85
CA HIS A 307 12.50 27.26 -10.00
C HIS A 307 11.72 27.23 -8.68
N ASP A 308 10.49 27.69 -8.73
CA ASP A 308 9.53 27.77 -7.62
C ASP A 308 9.17 26.41 -7.00
N THR A 309 9.02 25.39 -7.83
CA THR A 309 8.43 24.11 -7.40
C THR A 309 9.37 23.05 -6.81
N PRO A 310 10.68 22.94 -7.14
CA PRO A 310 11.54 21.90 -6.57
C PRO A 310 11.82 22.12 -5.07
N LEU A 311 11.97 23.36 -4.61
CA LEU A 311 12.12 23.66 -3.18
C LEU A 311 10.91 23.18 -2.38
N TYR A 312 9.70 23.47 -2.86
CA TYR A 312 8.48 23.03 -2.17
C TYR A 312 8.40 21.50 -2.08
N ARG A 313 8.74 20.79 -3.16
CA ARG A 313 8.80 19.33 -3.17
C ARG A 313 9.85 18.76 -2.21
N LEU A 314 11.02 19.41 -2.11
CA LEU A 314 12.03 19.05 -1.12
C LEU A 314 11.53 19.26 0.31
N LEU A 315 10.85 20.38 0.57
CA LEU A 315 10.23 20.64 1.86
C LEU A 315 9.12 19.62 2.19
N ALA A 316 8.31 19.21 1.20
CA ALA A 316 7.34 18.14 1.35
C ALA A 316 8.00 16.77 1.63
N LEU A 317 9.19 16.52 1.08
CA LEU A 317 9.98 15.34 1.40
C LEU A 317 10.58 15.40 2.82
N LEU A 318 11.06 16.56 3.27
CA LEU A 318 11.61 16.75 4.62
C LEU A 318 10.52 16.78 5.70
N GLY A 319 9.36 17.35 5.38
CA GLY A 319 8.18 17.49 6.26
C GLY A 319 8.46 18.17 7.60
N PRO A 320 8.80 19.47 7.62
CA PRO A 320 8.96 20.22 8.85
C PRO A 320 7.62 20.60 9.51
N ASP A 321 7.64 20.89 10.82
CA ASP A 321 6.42 21.11 11.65
C ASP A 321 5.51 22.21 11.12
N ASN A 322 6.11 23.29 10.61
CA ASN A 322 5.42 24.50 10.17
C ASN A 322 5.17 24.48 8.64
N LEU A 323 5.14 23.30 8.03
CA LEU A 323 4.69 23.05 6.65
C LEU A 323 3.72 21.84 6.63
N SER A 324 2.75 21.83 7.55
CA SER A 324 1.76 20.75 7.69
C SER A 324 0.66 20.83 6.62
N ASP A 325 -0.13 19.76 6.48
CA ASP A 325 -1.27 19.67 5.55
C ASP A 325 -2.36 20.74 5.84
N GLU A 326 -2.31 21.41 6.98
CA GLU A 326 -3.24 22.46 7.40
C GLU A 326 -2.88 23.84 6.83
N GLN A 327 -1.69 24.01 6.23
CA GLN A 327 -1.19 25.28 5.69
C GLN A 327 -1.39 25.40 4.16
N THR A 328 -2.52 24.88 3.67
CA THR A 328 -2.93 25.04 2.26
C THR A 328 -3.12 26.50 1.85
N ASP A 329 -3.11 27.45 2.78
CA ASP A 329 -3.36 28.88 2.60
C ASP A 329 -2.20 29.79 3.05
N GLU A 330 -0.94 29.34 3.02
CA GLU A 330 0.22 30.12 3.50
C GLU A 330 1.42 30.14 2.54
N MET A 331 1.20 30.02 1.23
CA MET A 331 2.31 29.97 0.26
C MET A 331 3.20 31.23 0.24
N ASP A 332 2.68 32.38 0.68
CA ASP A 332 3.46 33.61 0.92
C ASP A 332 4.56 33.43 1.97
N GLU A 333 4.38 32.48 2.90
CA GLU A 333 5.35 32.17 3.96
C GLU A 333 6.21 30.96 3.59
N VAL A 334 5.64 30.01 2.85
CA VAL A 334 6.29 28.77 2.45
C VAL A 334 7.25 28.96 1.28
N ILE A 335 6.79 29.53 0.17
CA ILE A 335 7.61 29.70 -1.02
C ILE A 335 7.46 31.12 -1.59
N PRO A 336 7.80 32.20 -0.84
CA PRO A 336 7.92 33.54 -1.41
C PRO A 336 9.02 33.61 -2.48
N MET A 337 9.13 34.73 -3.19
CA MET A 337 10.27 34.99 -4.08
C MET A 337 11.57 34.95 -3.27
N ALA A 338 12.66 34.43 -3.85
CA ALA A 338 13.92 34.19 -3.14
C ALA A 338 13.81 33.26 -1.90
N ALA A 339 12.72 32.49 -1.76
CA ALA A 339 12.61 31.47 -0.73
C ALA A 339 13.83 30.55 -0.74
N ASN A 340 14.32 30.18 0.44
CA ASN A 340 15.56 29.42 0.56
C ASN A 340 15.52 28.40 1.70
N LEU A 341 16.22 27.29 1.50
CA LEU A 341 16.52 26.29 2.50
C LEU A 341 18.04 26.23 2.71
N GLN A 342 18.46 26.38 3.95
CA GLN A 342 19.85 26.26 4.39
C GLN A 342 19.95 25.07 5.34
N ILE A 343 20.83 24.11 5.02
CA ILE A 343 21.18 22.97 5.86
C ILE A 343 22.62 23.15 6.29
N VAL A 344 22.85 23.39 7.58
CA VAL A 344 24.17 23.70 8.12
C VAL A 344 24.68 22.52 8.92
N PHE A 345 25.88 22.05 8.61
CA PHE A 345 26.52 20.88 9.17
C PHE A 345 27.64 21.30 10.12
N TYR A 346 27.66 20.69 11.30
CA TYR A 346 28.60 20.98 12.37
C TYR A 346 29.28 19.70 12.84
N TYR A 347 30.51 19.84 13.31
CA TYR A 347 31.26 18.76 13.97
C TYR A 347 31.98 19.31 15.20
N ASN A 348 32.38 18.42 16.10
CA ASN A 348 33.16 18.79 17.27
C ASN A 348 34.65 18.46 17.01
N PRO A 349 35.53 19.47 16.83
CA PRO A 349 36.93 19.26 16.48
C PRO A 349 37.77 18.64 17.62
N ASP A 350 37.30 18.74 18.87
CA ASP A 350 37.95 18.08 20.02
C ASP A 350 37.66 16.57 20.04
N LYS A 351 36.58 16.13 19.38
CA LYS A 351 36.11 14.73 19.39
C LYS A 351 36.33 14.00 18.07
N ALA A 352 36.55 14.70 16.97
CA ALA A 352 36.71 14.09 15.65
C ALA A 352 37.59 14.96 14.73
N ARG A 353 38.27 14.32 13.78
CA ARG A 353 39.00 14.96 12.68
C ARG A 353 38.51 14.40 11.35
N MET A 354 38.67 15.19 10.28
CA MET A 354 38.37 14.74 8.92
C MET A 354 39.27 13.53 8.54
N PRO A 355 38.75 12.54 7.80
CA PRO A 355 37.38 12.44 7.29
C PRO A 355 36.37 12.08 8.38
N LEU A 356 35.20 12.73 8.34
CA LEU A 356 34.11 12.51 9.28
C LEU A 356 33.18 11.39 8.81
N ASN A 357 32.49 10.76 9.76
CA ASN A 357 31.32 9.91 9.47
C ASN A 357 30.01 10.60 9.90
N PRO A 358 28.84 10.17 9.38
CA PRO A 358 27.55 10.78 9.72
C PRO A 358 27.21 10.81 11.22
N GLN A 359 27.76 9.90 12.03
CA GLN A 359 27.52 9.84 13.47
C GLN A 359 28.21 10.96 14.26
N GLN A 360 29.23 11.58 13.68
CA GLN A 360 30.02 12.68 14.28
C GLN A 360 29.47 14.06 13.95
N VAL A 361 28.41 14.11 13.13
CA VAL A 361 27.91 15.34 12.53
C VAL A 361 26.52 15.65 13.06
N ILE A 362 26.30 16.92 13.40
CA ILE A 362 24.97 17.45 13.68
C ILE A 362 24.57 18.45 12.60
N VAL A 363 23.28 18.59 12.34
CA VAL A 363 22.74 19.46 11.31
C VAL A 363 21.61 20.34 11.85
N LYS A 364 21.52 21.55 11.31
CA LYS A 364 20.43 22.50 11.52
C LYS A 364 19.78 22.84 10.18
N PHE A 365 18.45 22.96 10.19
CA PHE A 365 17.67 23.39 9.03
C PHE A 365 17.11 24.80 9.24
N MET A 366 17.27 25.66 8.25
CA MET A 366 16.65 26.98 8.22
C MET A 366 15.92 27.19 6.91
N HIS A 367 14.66 27.60 6.99
CA HIS A 367 13.82 27.92 5.85
C HIS A 367 13.46 29.40 5.91
N ASN A 368 13.72 30.13 4.81
CA ASN A 368 13.61 31.58 4.73
C ASN A 368 14.34 32.27 5.89
N GLU A 369 15.58 31.81 6.13
CA GLU A 369 16.48 32.25 7.21
C GLU A 369 15.95 32.05 8.65
N ARG A 370 14.84 31.32 8.84
CA ARG A 370 14.25 30.96 10.13
C ARG A 370 14.48 29.48 10.44
N GLU A 371 14.78 29.15 11.69
CA GLU A 371 14.96 27.76 12.10
C GLU A 371 13.66 26.97 11.92
N ILE A 372 13.77 25.76 11.34
CA ILE A 372 12.64 24.84 11.20
C ILE A 372 12.93 23.52 11.92
N ARG A 373 11.88 22.93 12.47
CA ARG A 373 11.93 21.63 13.13
C ARG A 373 11.49 20.52 12.18
N LEU A 374 12.14 19.38 12.32
CA LEU A 374 11.70 18.08 11.81
C LEU A 374 11.10 17.27 12.98
N PHE A 375 9.80 17.42 13.23
CA PHE A 375 9.06 16.88 14.40
C PHE A 375 9.40 15.43 14.79
N LYS A 376 9.63 14.58 13.79
CA LYS A 376 9.79 13.13 13.93
C LYS A 376 11.26 12.68 14.02
N VAL A 377 12.19 13.63 14.12
CA VAL A 377 13.63 13.35 14.29
C VAL A 377 14.04 13.74 15.72
N ARG A 378 14.72 12.83 16.41
CA ARG A 378 15.22 13.10 17.77
C ARG A 378 16.27 14.22 17.72
N SER A 379 16.02 15.28 18.49
CA SER A 379 16.90 16.44 18.64
C SER A 379 17.86 16.35 19.82
N LEU A 380 18.89 17.20 19.81
CA LEU A 380 19.88 17.35 20.88
C LEU A 380 19.65 18.58 21.78
N ASP A 381 18.63 19.38 21.49
CA ASP A 381 18.45 20.73 22.00
C ASP A 381 16.98 21.08 22.24
N VAL A 382 16.76 22.16 22.99
CA VAL A 382 15.47 22.83 23.23
C VAL A 382 15.57 24.24 22.69
N GLY A 383 14.68 24.61 21.77
CA GLY A 383 14.67 25.94 21.18
C GLY A 383 14.00 27.01 22.06
N PRO A 384 14.00 28.27 21.60
CA PRO A 384 13.51 29.43 22.35
C PRO A 384 12.04 29.37 22.75
N ASP A 385 11.24 28.55 22.06
CA ASP A 385 9.81 28.32 22.34
C ASP A 385 9.57 27.21 23.37
N GLY A 386 10.64 26.68 23.97
CA GLY A 386 10.59 25.60 24.96
C GLY A 386 10.37 24.22 24.37
N LYS A 387 10.36 24.07 23.04
CA LYS A 387 10.19 22.78 22.35
C LYS A 387 11.56 22.24 21.91
N THR A 388 11.76 20.92 22.02
CA THR A 388 12.94 20.26 21.44
C THR A 388 12.90 20.33 19.91
N GLY A 389 14.05 20.38 19.22
CA GLY A 389 14.04 20.17 17.76
C GLY A 389 14.79 21.12 16.83
N TYR A 390 16.04 21.53 17.04
CA TYR A 390 16.74 22.34 15.99
C TYR A 390 18.14 21.85 15.60
N TYR A 391 18.75 20.95 16.38
CA TYR A 391 19.98 20.24 16.02
C TYR A 391 19.79 18.72 16.05
N TYR A 392 20.05 18.10 14.90
CA TYR A 392 19.84 16.67 14.68
C TYR A 392 21.14 15.98 14.33
N ARG A 393 21.34 14.74 14.77
CA ARG A 393 22.44 13.94 14.22
C ARG A 393 22.18 13.62 12.75
N TRP A 394 23.21 13.73 11.90
CA TRP A 394 23.05 13.55 10.45
C TRP A 394 22.57 12.15 10.08
N ASP A 395 23.07 11.11 10.76
CA ASP A 395 22.63 9.73 10.58
C ASP A 395 21.13 9.52 10.89
N HIS A 396 20.59 10.23 11.89
CA HIS A 396 19.16 10.21 12.19
C HIS A 396 18.31 10.88 11.10
N VAL A 397 18.80 11.99 10.55
CA VAL A 397 18.13 12.69 9.45
C VAL A 397 18.13 11.83 8.19
N LEU A 398 19.27 11.23 7.84
CA LEU A 398 19.37 10.28 6.72
C LEU A 398 18.34 9.15 6.89
N ALA A 399 18.30 8.48 8.05
CA ALA A 399 17.36 7.40 8.30
C ALA A 399 15.88 7.87 8.20
N TYR A 400 15.59 9.09 8.67
CA TYR A 400 14.25 9.68 8.59
C TYR A 400 13.83 9.98 7.14
N VAL A 401 14.69 10.61 6.34
CA VAL A 401 14.35 10.95 4.95
C VAL A 401 14.29 9.69 4.08
N GLU A 402 15.19 8.72 4.26
CA GLU A 402 15.13 7.42 3.57
C GLU A 402 13.81 6.69 3.87
N LYS A 403 13.30 6.77 5.11
CA LYS A 403 11.97 6.25 5.46
C LYS A 403 10.85 6.99 4.71
N ARG A 404 10.95 8.31 4.55
CA ARG A 404 9.97 9.10 3.79
C ARG A 404 10.01 8.82 2.29
N ILE A 405 11.20 8.62 1.72
CA ILE A 405 11.37 8.16 0.33
C ILE A 405 10.70 6.80 0.15
N ALA A 406 11.01 5.83 1.03
CA ALA A 406 10.38 4.51 0.98
C ALA A 406 8.84 4.58 1.07
N ASN A 407 8.30 5.46 1.91
CA ASN A 407 6.86 5.71 1.99
C ASN A 407 6.27 6.31 0.70
N ALA A 408 6.96 7.23 0.05
CA ALA A 408 6.54 7.83 -1.21
C ALA A 408 6.61 6.84 -2.38
N GLU A 409 7.61 5.95 -2.39
CA GLU A 409 7.69 4.82 -3.32
C GLU A 409 6.55 3.82 -3.10
N ALA A 410 6.28 3.44 -1.85
CA ALA A 410 5.16 2.56 -1.51
C ALA A 410 3.81 3.12 -1.98
N GLN A 411 3.57 4.43 -1.85
CA GLN A 411 2.38 5.06 -2.43
C GLN A 411 2.37 5.01 -3.96
N GLY A 412 3.53 5.19 -4.60
CA GLY A 412 3.67 5.04 -6.05
C GLY A 412 3.30 3.62 -6.51
N HIS A 413 3.72 2.60 -5.75
CA HIS A 413 3.36 1.22 -6.02
C HIS A 413 1.86 0.94 -5.86
N MET A 414 1.20 1.56 -4.88
CA MET A 414 -0.27 1.49 -4.73
C MET A 414 -1.01 2.11 -5.91
N ALA A 415 -0.46 3.18 -6.49
CA ALA A 415 -1.08 3.88 -7.63
C ALA A 415 -1.01 3.09 -8.94
N ILE A 416 -0.04 2.18 -9.09
CA ILE A 416 0.18 1.44 -10.34
C ILE A 416 -0.30 -0.02 -10.27
N LEU A 417 -0.57 -0.57 -9.08
CA LEU A 417 -1.04 -1.95 -8.98
C LEU A 417 -2.47 -2.08 -9.52
N ASN A 418 -2.75 -3.22 -10.15
CA ASN A 418 -4.05 -3.51 -10.73
C ASN A 418 -4.88 -4.40 -9.79
N THR A 419 -5.93 -3.84 -9.19
CA THR A 419 -6.84 -4.58 -8.30
C THR A 419 -7.84 -5.45 -9.06
N PHE A 420 -7.94 -5.34 -10.39
CA PHE A 420 -8.88 -6.12 -11.20
C PHE A 420 -8.34 -7.49 -11.61
N VAL A 421 -7.05 -7.78 -11.41
CA VAL A 421 -6.48 -9.08 -11.80
C VAL A 421 -7.16 -10.23 -11.07
N GLY A 422 -7.79 -11.13 -11.83
CA GLY A 422 -8.55 -12.29 -11.36
C GLY A 422 -10.06 -12.07 -11.27
N THR A 423 -10.58 -10.96 -11.79
CA THR A 423 -12.01 -10.58 -11.76
C THR A 423 -12.77 -10.92 -13.05
N ASP A 424 -12.07 -11.43 -14.06
CA ASP A 424 -12.64 -11.95 -15.31
C ASP A 424 -12.23 -13.41 -15.55
N TYR A 425 -12.78 -14.01 -16.61
CA TYR A 425 -12.34 -15.28 -17.15
C TYR A 425 -10.84 -15.29 -17.43
N ALA A 426 -10.18 -16.32 -16.94
CA ALA A 426 -8.77 -16.52 -17.11
C ALA A 426 -8.39 -16.64 -18.60
N VAL A 427 -7.32 -15.93 -18.99
CA VAL A 427 -6.78 -15.92 -20.36
C VAL A 427 -5.39 -16.56 -20.45
N THR A 428 -4.96 -17.29 -19.41
CA THR A 428 -3.64 -17.92 -19.34
C THR A 428 -3.58 -19.25 -20.10
N PRO A 429 -2.39 -19.74 -20.49
CA PRO A 429 -2.26 -20.98 -21.25
C PRO A 429 -2.75 -22.23 -20.52
N ALA A 430 -2.50 -22.41 -19.22
CA ALA A 430 -2.96 -23.59 -18.50
C ALA A 430 -4.50 -23.76 -18.56
N MET A 431 -5.22 -22.64 -18.68
CA MET A 431 -6.67 -22.61 -18.66
C MET A 431 -7.32 -23.15 -19.93
N SER A 432 -6.64 -23.14 -21.07
CA SER A 432 -7.15 -23.78 -22.28
C SER A 432 -7.25 -25.31 -22.16
N ARG A 433 -6.47 -25.92 -21.25
CA ARG A 433 -6.44 -27.38 -21.04
C ARG A 433 -7.28 -27.83 -19.85
N TYR A 434 -7.19 -27.13 -18.72
CA TYR A 434 -7.75 -27.61 -17.45
C TYR A 434 -9.06 -26.93 -17.04
N GLY A 435 -9.37 -25.74 -17.55
CA GLY A 435 -10.46 -24.91 -17.05
C GLY A 435 -11.86 -25.51 -17.18
N LYS A 436 -12.51 -25.79 -16.03
CA LYS A 436 -13.93 -26.18 -15.98
C LYS A 436 -14.69 -25.40 -14.90
N GLY A 437 -15.89 -24.92 -15.24
CA GLY A 437 -16.76 -24.23 -14.28
C GLY A 437 -16.10 -22.99 -13.67
N SER A 438 -16.10 -22.91 -12.34
CA SER A 438 -15.53 -21.81 -11.54
C SER A 438 -14.01 -21.69 -11.64
N GLU A 439 -13.29 -22.78 -11.95
CA GLU A 439 -11.82 -22.79 -12.15
C GLU A 439 -11.41 -21.84 -13.29
N LYS A 440 -12.38 -21.39 -14.11
CA LYS A 440 -12.17 -20.38 -15.16
C LYS A 440 -12.03 -18.96 -14.66
N HIS A 441 -12.18 -18.72 -13.37
CA HIS A 441 -12.08 -17.40 -12.76
C HIS A 441 -11.00 -17.39 -11.69
N GLY A 442 -10.34 -16.26 -11.52
CA GLY A 442 -9.50 -16.03 -10.34
C GLY A 442 -10.28 -15.95 -9.03
N GLN A 443 -11.60 -15.68 -9.11
CA GLN A 443 -12.51 -15.48 -7.97
C GLN A 443 -12.07 -14.34 -7.03
N THR A 444 -11.38 -13.36 -7.59
CA THR A 444 -10.96 -12.13 -6.90
C THR A 444 -11.92 -10.98 -7.18
N LEU A 445 -11.70 -9.83 -6.55
CA LEU A 445 -12.52 -8.62 -6.67
C LEU A 445 -11.68 -7.37 -6.37
N PRO A 446 -12.04 -6.19 -6.89
CA PRO A 446 -11.46 -4.94 -6.46
C PRO A 446 -12.04 -4.53 -5.10
N ALA A 447 -11.21 -4.25 -4.11
CA ALA A 447 -11.70 -3.78 -2.82
C ALA A 447 -10.78 -2.75 -2.15
N VAL A 448 -11.42 -1.88 -1.38
CA VAL A 448 -10.77 -1.08 -0.35
C VAL A 448 -10.68 -1.91 0.93
N LEU A 449 -9.47 -2.03 1.48
CA LEU A 449 -9.25 -2.72 2.74
C LEU A 449 -8.00 -2.23 3.49
N GLU A 450 -8.02 -2.36 4.82
CA GLU A 450 -6.80 -2.55 5.60
C GLU A 450 -6.26 -3.97 5.34
N PRO A 451 -4.93 -4.17 5.20
CA PRO A 451 -4.36 -5.52 5.13
C PRO A 451 -4.84 -6.42 6.27
N ASN A 452 -5.42 -7.56 5.92
CA ASN A 452 -6.02 -8.55 6.81
C ASN A 452 -7.15 -7.96 7.70
N GLY A 453 -7.83 -6.91 7.23
CA GLY A 453 -8.98 -6.30 7.89
C GLY A 453 -10.19 -7.24 7.98
N MET A 454 -11.08 -6.99 8.93
CA MET A 454 -12.27 -7.82 9.14
C MET A 454 -13.21 -7.75 7.94
N THR A 455 -13.62 -6.53 7.58
CA THR A 455 -14.50 -6.25 6.46
C THR A 455 -13.70 -5.51 5.40
N PHE A 456 -13.79 -5.98 4.16
CA PHE A 456 -13.37 -5.20 3.00
C PHE A 456 -14.58 -4.66 2.26
N TRP A 457 -14.35 -3.60 1.50
CA TRP A 457 -15.41 -2.83 0.87
C TRP A 457 -15.24 -2.87 -0.65
N THR A 458 -16.23 -3.41 -1.35
CA THR A 458 -16.16 -3.70 -2.79
C THR A 458 -17.37 -3.15 -3.53
N PRO A 459 -17.24 -2.67 -4.78
CA PRO A 459 -18.40 -2.58 -5.67
C PRO A 459 -19.06 -3.96 -5.83
N GLN A 460 -20.36 -3.97 -6.06
CA GLN A 460 -21.15 -5.17 -6.30
C GLN A 460 -21.79 -5.11 -7.69
N THR A 461 -21.54 -6.11 -8.52
CA THR A 461 -22.23 -6.34 -9.80
C THR A 461 -23.14 -7.56 -9.75
N ARG A 462 -22.91 -8.48 -8.80
CA ARG A 462 -23.73 -9.67 -8.55
C ARG A 462 -24.26 -9.70 -7.12
N ASP A 463 -25.56 -9.88 -6.99
CA ASP A 463 -26.26 -9.94 -5.71
C ASP A 463 -26.13 -11.31 -5.04
N GLY A 464 -26.33 -11.34 -3.73
CA GLY A 464 -26.41 -12.57 -2.95
C GLY A 464 -25.08 -13.04 -2.34
N GLU A 465 -25.14 -14.16 -1.61
CA GLU A 465 -24.01 -14.87 -1.00
C GLU A 465 -23.84 -16.25 -1.64
N GLN A 466 -24.08 -16.39 -2.95
CA GLN A 466 -24.04 -17.70 -3.60
C GLN A 466 -22.62 -18.27 -3.65
N LYS A 467 -22.49 -19.59 -3.40
CA LYS A 467 -21.22 -20.30 -3.52
C LYS A 467 -20.60 -20.11 -4.92
N CYS A 468 -19.31 -19.78 -4.97
CA CYS A 468 -18.50 -19.58 -6.19
C CYS A 468 -18.93 -18.39 -7.08
N VAL A 469 -19.68 -17.45 -6.52
CA VAL A 469 -20.07 -16.20 -7.18
C VAL A 469 -19.50 -15.02 -6.38
N ALA A 470 -18.43 -14.42 -6.90
CA ALA A 470 -17.84 -13.23 -6.31
C ALA A 470 -18.80 -12.02 -6.43
N PRO A 471 -18.76 -11.05 -5.49
CA PRO A 471 -19.58 -9.84 -5.56
C PRO A 471 -19.40 -9.01 -6.84
N TYR A 472 -18.24 -9.10 -7.50
CA TYR A 472 -17.87 -8.30 -8.66
C TYR A 472 -17.27 -9.16 -9.77
N TYR A 473 -17.68 -8.93 -11.01
CA TYR A 473 -17.02 -9.42 -12.22
C TYR A 473 -16.79 -8.27 -13.20
N TYR A 474 -15.58 -8.18 -13.75
CA TYR A 474 -15.18 -7.09 -14.64
C TYR A 474 -16.01 -7.01 -15.93
N ARG A 475 -16.61 -8.11 -16.39
CA ARG A 475 -17.47 -8.07 -17.59
C ARG A 475 -18.86 -7.51 -17.36
N ASP A 476 -19.25 -7.33 -16.10
CA ASP A 476 -20.59 -6.84 -15.79
C ASP A 476 -20.68 -5.33 -16.03
N GLU A 477 -21.67 -4.90 -16.80
CA GLU A 477 -21.84 -3.49 -17.18
C GLU A 477 -22.75 -2.72 -16.21
N LYS A 478 -23.25 -3.39 -15.15
CA LYS A 478 -24.18 -2.81 -14.19
C LYS A 478 -23.73 -3.00 -12.75
N LEU A 479 -23.74 -1.91 -12.00
CA LEU A 479 -23.48 -1.85 -10.57
C LEU A 479 -24.81 -1.98 -9.79
N GLN A 480 -24.80 -2.75 -8.70
CA GLN A 480 -25.95 -2.99 -7.82
C GLN A 480 -25.77 -2.40 -6.41
N GLY A 481 -24.58 -1.89 -6.09
CA GLY A 481 -24.25 -1.20 -4.85
C GLY A 481 -22.80 -1.35 -4.42
N PHE A 482 -22.53 -0.98 -3.18
CA PHE A 482 -21.26 -1.10 -2.47
C PHE A 482 -21.46 -2.02 -1.28
N ARG A 483 -20.64 -3.06 -1.18
CA ARG A 483 -20.82 -4.16 -0.23
C ARG A 483 -19.75 -4.14 0.85
N GLY A 484 -20.16 -4.23 2.11
CA GLY A 484 -19.30 -4.71 3.19
C GLY A 484 -19.25 -6.23 3.14
N SER A 485 -18.13 -6.79 2.71
CA SER A 485 -18.01 -8.21 2.33
C SER A 485 -17.00 -8.97 3.18
N HIS A 486 -17.27 -10.27 3.33
CA HIS A 486 -16.41 -11.25 3.95
C HIS A 486 -16.12 -12.43 3.00
N TRP A 487 -16.25 -12.21 1.69
CA TRP A 487 -15.93 -13.20 0.67
C TRP A 487 -14.49 -13.68 0.83
N LEU A 488 -14.26 -14.99 0.74
CA LEU A 488 -12.92 -15.54 0.77
C LEU A 488 -12.29 -15.33 -0.61
N VAL A 489 -11.65 -14.17 -0.77
CA VAL A 489 -11.06 -13.73 -2.03
C VAL A 489 -10.17 -14.81 -2.62
N GLY A 490 -10.43 -15.15 -3.87
CA GLY A 490 -9.73 -16.20 -4.59
C GLY A 490 -10.38 -17.59 -4.49
N GLY A 491 -11.30 -17.83 -3.55
CA GLY A 491 -11.87 -19.16 -3.32
C GLY A 491 -13.21 -19.41 -4.02
N CYS A 492 -13.65 -20.67 -4.02
CA CYS A 492 -14.97 -21.11 -4.50
C CYS A 492 -15.92 -21.33 -3.31
N THR A 493 -16.10 -20.33 -2.45
CA THR A 493 -16.91 -20.41 -1.22
C THR A 493 -18.12 -19.49 -1.31
N GLN A 494 -18.83 -19.25 -0.21
CA GLN A 494 -19.85 -18.19 -0.11
C GLN A 494 -19.33 -17.01 0.71
N ASP A 495 -19.81 -15.81 0.39
CA ASP A 495 -19.70 -14.66 1.29
C ASP A 495 -20.64 -14.87 2.50
N TYR A 496 -20.50 -14.06 3.55
CA TYR A 496 -21.31 -14.19 4.75
C TYR A 496 -21.42 -12.88 5.52
N GLY A 497 -22.51 -12.70 6.29
CA GLY A 497 -22.66 -11.56 7.19
C GLY A 497 -22.55 -10.20 6.48
N SER A 498 -22.80 -10.17 5.17
CA SER A 498 -22.57 -9.03 4.30
C SER A 498 -23.84 -8.21 4.07
N PHE A 499 -23.68 -6.95 3.68
CA PHE A 499 -24.80 -6.07 3.33
C PHE A 499 -24.37 -5.10 2.24
N THR A 500 -25.34 -4.52 1.55
CA THR A 500 -25.13 -3.65 0.39
C THR A 500 -25.77 -2.29 0.60
N VAL A 501 -25.03 -1.23 0.26
CA VAL A 501 -25.48 0.17 0.24
C VAL A 501 -25.51 0.66 -1.20
N MET A 502 -26.61 1.25 -1.66
CA MET A 502 -26.72 1.77 -3.03
C MET A 502 -27.35 3.17 -3.04
N PRO A 503 -26.66 4.20 -3.55
CA PRO A 503 -27.25 5.50 -3.81
C PRO A 503 -28.09 5.48 -5.11
N LEU A 504 -29.21 6.19 -5.14
CA LEU A 504 -30.11 6.30 -6.29
C LEU A 504 -30.61 7.74 -6.42
N MET A 505 -31.00 8.12 -7.63
CA MET A 505 -31.57 9.43 -7.93
C MET A 505 -32.98 9.32 -8.52
N ASP A 506 -33.85 10.24 -8.10
CA ASP A 506 -35.25 10.50 -8.50
C ASP A 506 -36.27 9.37 -8.29
N SER A 507 -35.85 8.10 -8.28
CA SER A 507 -36.76 6.96 -8.16
C SER A 507 -36.25 5.92 -7.17
N LEU A 508 -37.09 5.62 -6.18
CA LEU A 508 -36.82 4.58 -5.19
C LEU A 508 -36.98 3.18 -5.81
N ARG A 509 -35.86 2.47 -5.98
CA ARG A 509 -35.81 1.10 -6.51
C ARG A 509 -35.21 0.18 -5.45
N LEU A 510 -36.03 -0.73 -4.91
CA LEU A 510 -35.63 -1.55 -3.75
C LEU A 510 -34.88 -2.82 -4.16
N LYS A 511 -35.34 -3.52 -5.22
CA LYS A 511 -34.75 -4.80 -5.62
C LYS A 511 -33.40 -4.59 -6.32
N PRO A 512 -32.38 -5.43 -6.05
CA PRO A 512 -31.05 -5.32 -6.68
C PRO A 512 -31.08 -5.30 -8.21
N ALA A 513 -31.90 -6.15 -8.84
CA ALA A 513 -32.04 -6.19 -10.30
C ALA A 513 -32.65 -4.90 -10.88
N ASP A 514 -33.63 -4.31 -10.17
CA ASP A 514 -34.33 -3.10 -10.61
C ASP A 514 -33.45 -1.85 -10.45
N ARG A 515 -32.67 -1.79 -9.36
CA ARG A 515 -31.79 -0.64 -9.06
C ARG A 515 -30.44 -0.68 -9.77
N ALA A 516 -30.14 -1.77 -10.48
CA ALA A 516 -28.88 -1.94 -11.18
C ALA A 516 -28.67 -0.84 -12.22
N THR A 517 -27.59 -0.07 -12.10
CA THR A 517 -27.29 1.08 -12.95
C THR A 517 -26.04 0.85 -13.78
N ARG A 518 -25.96 1.46 -14.95
CA ARG A 518 -24.78 1.38 -15.81
C ARG A 518 -23.59 2.09 -15.16
N PHE A 519 -22.40 1.53 -15.38
CA PHE A 519 -21.12 2.17 -15.11
C PHE A 519 -20.12 1.81 -16.22
N SER A 520 -18.92 2.38 -16.20
CA SER A 520 -17.85 2.09 -17.16
C SER A 520 -16.50 2.05 -16.46
N HIS A 521 -15.62 1.13 -16.85
CA HIS A 521 -14.26 1.06 -16.33
C HIS A 521 -13.40 2.28 -16.71
N THR A 522 -13.82 3.05 -17.73
CA THR A 522 -13.15 4.32 -18.07
C THR A 522 -13.27 5.37 -16.97
N ASP A 523 -14.33 5.30 -16.18
CA ASP A 523 -14.66 6.21 -15.09
C ASP A 523 -14.64 5.50 -13.74
N GLU A 524 -14.01 4.32 -13.68
CA GLU A 524 -13.83 3.51 -12.48
C GLU A 524 -12.36 3.60 -12.03
N VAL A 525 -12.16 4.01 -10.80
CA VAL A 525 -10.86 4.07 -10.15
C VAL A 525 -10.88 3.08 -8.99
N SER A 526 -9.90 2.18 -8.95
CA SER A 526 -9.78 1.19 -7.89
C SER A 526 -8.34 1.06 -7.42
N HIS A 527 -8.14 1.37 -6.14
CA HIS A 527 -6.90 1.21 -5.40
C HIS A 527 -7.19 0.55 -4.05
N PRO A 528 -6.17 -0.02 -3.38
CA PRO A 528 -6.37 -0.66 -2.07
C PRO A 528 -6.93 0.27 -0.98
N ASP A 529 -6.73 1.58 -1.12
CA ASP A 529 -7.19 2.61 -0.19
C ASP A 529 -8.46 3.34 -0.63
N TYR A 530 -8.84 3.25 -1.90
CA TYR A 530 -9.88 4.10 -2.46
C TYR A 530 -10.53 3.49 -3.71
N TYR A 531 -11.85 3.55 -3.77
CA TYR A 531 -12.64 3.21 -4.94
C TYR A 531 -13.52 4.40 -5.33
N ALA A 532 -13.66 4.65 -6.63
CA ALA A 532 -14.61 5.62 -7.14
C ALA A 532 -15.19 5.22 -8.50
N VAL A 533 -16.44 5.58 -8.73
CA VAL A 533 -17.12 5.32 -10.00
C VAL A 533 -18.15 6.40 -10.29
N SER A 534 -18.27 6.77 -11.57
CA SER A 534 -19.37 7.63 -12.05
C SER A 534 -20.59 6.78 -12.40
N LEU A 535 -21.76 7.16 -11.89
CA LEU A 535 -23.04 6.51 -12.16
C LEU A 535 -23.90 7.46 -13.02
N PRO A 536 -23.78 7.42 -14.35
CA PRO A 536 -24.39 8.41 -15.23
C PRO A 536 -25.92 8.42 -15.15
N ASP A 537 -26.55 7.25 -15.01
CA ASP A 537 -28.01 7.15 -14.98
C ASP A 537 -28.58 7.62 -13.61
N GLU A 538 -27.74 7.64 -12.56
CA GLU A 538 -28.06 8.22 -11.25
C GLU A 538 -27.59 9.68 -11.13
N HIS A 539 -26.89 10.22 -12.14
CA HIS A 539 -26.30 11.56 -12.10
C HIS A 539 -25.47 11.83 -10.85
N LEU A 540 -24.63 10.88 -10.43
CA LEU A 540 -23.78 11.04 -9.25
C LEU A 540 -22.41 10.38 -9.43
N LYS A 541 -21.43 10.87 -8.66
CA LYS A 541 -20.16 10.18 -8.42
C LYS A 541 -20.21 9.52 -7.04
N ALA A 542 -19.80 8.26 -6.97
CA ALA A 542 -19.69 7.53 -5.71
C ALA A 542 -18.23 7.24 -5.40
N GLU A 543 -17.83 7.45 -4.14
CA GLU A 543 -16.46 7.27 -3.65
C GLU A 543 -16.47 6.52 -2.32
N MET A 544 -15.46 5.69 -2.08
CA MET A 544 -15.37 4.82 -0.91
C MET A 544 -13.93 4.70 -0.42
N THR A 545 -13.75 4.82 0.90
CA THR A 545 -12.50 4.54 1.62
C THR A 545 -12.82 3.77 2.91
N GLY A 546 -11.88 3.02 3.49
CA GLY A 546 -12.17 2.26 4.70
C GLY A 546 -10.97 1.68 5.44
N MET A 547 -11.23 1.31 6.69
CA MET A 547 -10.32 0.65 7.62
C MET A 547 -10.75 -0.82 7.82
N SER A 548 -10.30 -1.49 8.88
CA SER A 548 -10.57 -2.90 9.13
C SER A 548 -12.06 -3.24 9.35
N HIS A 549 -12.86 -2.37 9.96
CA HIS A 549 -14.25 -2.66 10.33
C HIS A 549 -15.24 -1.65 9.77
N ALA A 550 -14.76 -0.46 9.42
CA ALA A 550 -15.59 0.67 9.03
C ALA A 550 -15.13 1.33 7.73
N ALA A 551 -16.07 1.82 6.93
CA ALA A 551 -15.85 2.61 5.73
C ALA A 551 -16.59 3.93 5.76
N MET A 552 -16.10 4.86 4.94
CA MET A 552 -16.75 6.11 4.62
C MET A 552 -17.08 6.12 3.12
N LEU A 553 -18.33 6.44 2.79
CA LEU A 553 -18.78 6.65 1.42
C LEU A 553 -19.16 8.12 1.23
N ARG A 554 -18.87 8.64 0.04
CA ARG A 554 -19.25 9.99 -0.39
C ARG A 554 -20.00 9.90 -1.71
N PHE A 555 -21.19 10.47 -1.75
CA PHE A 555 -22.02 10.54 -2.95
C PHE A 555 -22.19 12.00 -3.36
N THR A 556 -21.58 12.39 -4.47
CA THR A 556 -21.62 13.76 -5.01
C THR A 556 -22.63 13.82 -6.16
N TYR A 557 -23.72 14.57 -5.98
CA TYR A 557 -24.81 14.64 -6.95
C TYR A 557 -24.55 15.70 -8.02
N GLN A 558 -24.88 15.39 -9.27
CA GLN A 558 -24.59 16.23 -10.44
C GLN A 558 -25.82 17.01 -10.94
N LYS A 559 -26.98 16.80 -10.30
CA LYS A 559 -28.23 17.53 -10.56
C LYS A 559 -29.05 17.65 -9.27
N ALA A 560 -30.05 18.55 -9.28
CA ALA A 560 -31.02 18.65 -8.20
C ALA A 560 -32.13 17.59 -8.33
N GLY A 561 -32.72 17.18 -7.21
CA GLY A 561 -33.82 16.21 -7.16
C GLY A 561 -33.86 15.44 -5.84
N LYS A 562 -34.53 14.28 -5.86
CA LYS A 562 -34.66 13.43 -4.67
C LYS A 562 -33.67 12.28 -4.72
N ALA A 563 -32.71 12.28 -3.79
CA ALA A 563 -31.75 11.22 -3.59
C ALA A 563 -32.31 10.14 -2.65
N TYR A 564 -31.93 8.89 -2.90
CA TYR A 564 -32.23 7.76 -2.04
C TYR A 564 -30.95 6.97 -1.74
N ILE A 565 -30.84 6.41 -0.54
CA ILE A 565 -29.81 5.43 -0.20
C ILE A 565 -30.54 4.19 0.32
N VAL A 566 -30.37 3.06 -0.37
CA VAL A 566 -31.02 1.79 -0.02
C VAL A 566 -30.02 0.80 0.57
N VAL A 567 -30.50 -0.01 1.52
CA VAL A 567 -29.69 -0.98 2.26
C VAL A 567 -30.42 -2.31 2.39
N ASN A 568 -29.74 -3.42 2.08
CA ASN A 568 -30.23 -4.78 2.27
C ASN A 568 -29.13 -5.76 2.70
N THR A 569 -29.53 -6.86 3.33
CA THR A 569 -28.68 -8.03 3.57
C THR A 569 -28.55 -8.86 2.29
N ASN A 570 -27.47 -9.64 2.16
CA ASN A 570 -27.20 -10.42 0.93
C ASN A 570 -27.39 -11.94 1.11
N ASN A 571 -27.80 -12.45 2.28
CA ASN A 571 -28.01 -13.89 2.44
C ASN A 571 -29.21 -14.38 1.61
N GLY A 572 -29.12 -15.61 1.11
CA GLY A 572 -30.18 -16.24 0.30
C GLY A 572 -31.28 -16.94 1.11
N TYR A 573 -31.26 -16.85 2.45
CA TYR A 573 -32.16 -17.62 3.32
C TYR A 573 -33.41 -16.84 3.75
N GLY A 574 -33.54 -15.57 3.35
CA GLY A 574 -34.66 -14.72 3.76
C GLY A 574 -34.67 -14.40 5.25
N GLU A 575 -33.50 -14.52 5.91
CA GLU A 575 -33.32 -14.24 7.32
C GLU A 575 -32.59 -12.91 7.56
N GLY A 576 -32.65 -12.44 8.81
CA GLY A 576 -32.08 -11.14 9.20
C GLY A 576 -33.10 -10.01 9.07
N PHE A 577 -32.65 -8.79 9.29
CA PHE A 577 -33.49 -7.61 9.16
C PHE A 577 -32.68 -6.35 8.84
N VAL A 578 -33.40 -5.35 8.35
CA VAL A 578 -32.97 -3.96 8.24
C VAL A 578 -34.01 -3.07 8.90
N ALA A 579 -33.57 -1.98 9.52
CA ALA A 579 -34.39 -1.06 10.28
C ALA A 579 -33.84 0.37 10.20
N VAL A 580 -34.66 1.34 10.62
CA VAL A 580 -34.32 2.76 10.68
C VAL A 580 -34.20 3.18 12.15
N ASP A 581 -33.12 3.86 12.52
CA ASP A 581 -32.96 4.54 13.81
C ASP A 581 -32.79 6.04 13.56
N THR A 582 -33.86 6.81 13.78
CA THR A 582 -33.86 8.26 13.59
C THR A 582 -33.11 9.00 14.70
N ALA A 583 -32.96 8.41 15.89
CA ALA A 583 -32.21 9.02 16.99
C ALA A 583 -30.71 8.98 16.73
N ARG A 584 -30.22 7.91 16.09
CA ARG A 584 -28.82 7.77 15.64
C ARG A 584 -28.58 8.21 14.21
N ASN A 585 -29.62 8.67 13.51
CA ASN A 585 -29.58 9.09 12.11
C ASN A 585 -28.96 8.01 11.20
N CYS A 586 -29.46 6.77 11.30
CA CYS A 586 -28.89 5.64 10.58
C CYS A 586 -29.92 4.61 10.10
N LEU A 587 -29.52 3.83 9.10
CA LEU A 587 -30.10 2.52 8.80
C LEU A 587 -29.22 1.46 9.46
N TYR A 588 -29.80 0.40 10.00
CA TYR A 588 -29.02 -0.67 10.64
C TYR A 588 -29.67 -2.02 10.41
N GLY A 589 -28.94 -3.08 10.69
CA GLY A 589 -29.47 -4.42 10.49
C GLY A 589 -28.55 -5.53 10.96
N CYS A 590 -28.99 -6.74 10.66
CA CYS A 590 -28.32 -7.97 11.03
C CYS A 590 -28.47 -8.99 9.91
N ASN A 591 -27.36 -9.58 9.46
CA ASN A 591 -27.30 -10.66 8.49
C ASN A 591 -26.81 -11.96 9.15
N PRO A 592 -27.71 -12.93 9.42
CA PRO A 592 -27.34 -14.24 9.97
C PRO A 592 -26.42 -15.05 9.06
N VAL A 593 -25.34 -15.59 9.64
CA VAL A 593 -24.35 -16.37 8.90
C VAL A 593 -24.77 -17.83 8.85
N HIS A 594 -24.64 -18.43 7.67
CA HIS A 594 -24.89 -19.85 7.42
C HIS A 594 -23.60 -20.55 7.00
N ARG A 595 -23.54 -21.86 7.26
CA ARG A 595 -22.41 -22.72 6.96
C ARG A 595 -22.58 -23.40 5.60
N ILE A 596 -21.45 -23.69 4.95
CA ILE A 596 -21.38 -24.69 3.87
C ILE A 596 -20.35 -25.77 4.24
N TYR A 597 -20.24 -26.80 3.40
CA TYR A 597 -19.53 -28.04 3.71
C TYR A 597 -20.19 -28.78 4.87
N GLN A 598 -19.51 -28.94 6.00
CA GLN A 598 -20.06 -29.59 7.19
C GLN A 598 -21.05 -28.62 7.84
N GLY A 599 -22.32 -29.03 7.91
CA GLY A 599 -23.44 -28.20 8.36
C GLY A 599 -24.07 -27.36 7.24
N TRP A 600 -24.08 -27.85 5.99
CA TRP A 600 -24.64 -27.12 4.85
C TRP A 600 -26.04 -26.58 5.11
N GLY A 601 -26.21 -25.26 5.03
CA GLY A 601 -27.48 -24.57 5.24
C GLY A 601 -27.87 -24.38 6.71
N GLU A 602 -27.07 -24.85 7.66
CA GLU A 602 -27.26 -24.59 9.09
C GLU A 602 -26.71 -23.20 9.47
N LYS A 603 -27.27 -22.61 10.52
CA LYS A 603 -26.77 -21.35 11.09
C LYS A 603 -25.41 -21.57 11.73
N ALA A 604 -24.50 -20.62 11.54
CA ALA A 604 -23.16 -20.64 12.12
C ALA A 604 -23.11 -20.17 13.59
N GLY A 605 -24.25 -19.71 14.15
CA GLY A 605 -24.34 -19.26 15.55
C GLY A 605 -23.95 -17.80 15.79
N PHE A 606 -23.65 -17.03 14.74
CA PHE A 606 -23.38 -15.59 14.83
C PHE A 606 -23.98 -14.84 13.62
N SER A 607 -23.87 -13.52 13.60
CA SER A 607 -24.41 -12.67 12.54
C SER A 607 -23.47 -11.50 12.25
N GLY A 608 -23.52 -11.00 11.01
CA GLY A 608 -22.94 -9.70 10.67
C GLY A 608 -23.92 -8.59 11.05
N TRP A 609 -23.61 -7.85 12.11
CA TRP A 609 -24.32 -6.63 12.49
C TRP A 609 -23.74 -5.45 11.73
N PHE A 610 -24.59 -4.51 11.29
CA PHE A 610 -24.13 -3.34 10.55
C PHE A 610 -24.97 -2.09 10.82
N ALA A 611 -24.37 -0.93 10.54
CA ALA A 611 -25.02 0.37 10.54
C ALA A 611 -24.51 1.21 9.39
N VAL A 612 -25.38 2.05 8.84
CA VAL A 612 -25.16 3.03 7.78
C VAL A 612 -25.62 4.38 8.34
N VAL A 613 -24.68 5.17 8.86
CA VAL A 613 -24.90 6.44 9.55
C VAL A 613 -24.73 7.59 8.57
N PHE A 614 -25.65 8.55 8.57
CA PHE A 614 -25.62 9.70 7.66
C PHE A 614 -25.12 10.95 8.36
N GLN A 615 -24.36 11.78 7.65
CA GLN A 615 -23.90 13.09 8.16
C GLN A 615 -25.06 14.09 8.27
N VAL A 616 -26.00 14.04 7.33
CA VAL A 616 -27.16 14.93 7.28
C VAL A 616 -28.42 14.23 7.78
N PRO A 617 -29.39 14.95 8.39
CA PRO A 617 -30.61 14.35 8.90
C PRO A 617 -31.44 13.66 7.82
N LEU A 618 -32.07 12.52 8.17
CA LEU A 618 -33.05 11.86 7.30
C LEU A 618 -34.26 12.77 7.04
N GLN A 619 -34.68 12.91 5.78
CA GLN A 619 -35.90 13.66 5.43
C GLN A 619 -37.11 12.74 5.21
N ASP A 620 -36.87 11.56 4.65
CA ASP A 620 -37.85 10.49 4.45
C ASP A 620 -37.13 9.14 4.53
N TYR A 621 -37.82 8.10 4.96
CA TYR A 621 -37.23 6.79 5.25
C TYR A 621 -38.30 5.71 5.37
N GLY A 622 -37.88 4.46 5.26
CA GLY A 622 -38.74 3.33 5.55
C GLY A 622 -38.10 1.99 5.32
N VAL A 623 -38.89 0.94 5.50
CA VAL A 623 -38.50 -0.45 5.27
C VAL A 623 -39.60 -1.13 4.49
N LYS A 624 -39.23 -1.83 3.41
CA LYS A 624 -40.16 -2.63 2.62
C LYS A 624 -39.40 -3.78 1.96
N ASP A 625 -40.02 -4.97 1.96
CA ASP A 625 -39.50 -6.17 1.31
C ASP A 625 -38.05 -6.51 1.71
N GLY A 626 -37.68 -6.31 2.99
CA GLY A 626 -36.33 -6.58 3.49
C GLY A 626 -35.28 -5.54 3.07
N VAL A 627 -35.70 -4.40 2.53
CA VAL A 627 -34.84 -3.30 2.11
C VAL A 627 -35.22 -2.04 2.87
N ALA A 628 -34.25 -1.38 3.50
CA ALA A 628 -34.42 -0.08 4.13
C ALA A 628 -33.99 1.03 3.18
N TRP A 629 -34.63 2.19 3.24
CA TRP A 629 -34.19 3.38 2.51
C TRP A 629 -34.16 4.62 3.40
N ALA A 630 -33.29 5.55 3.03
CA ALA A 630 -33.24 6.93 3.46
C ALA A 630 -33.35 7.82 2.22
N ALA A 631 -33.97 9.00 2.34
CA ALA A 631 -34.09 9.96 1.26
C ALA A 631 -33.74 11.39 1.69
N PHE A 632 -33.28 12.15 0.70
CA PHE A 632 -32.75 13.51 0.85
C PHE A 632 -33.10 14.34 -0.39
N ASP A 633 -33.45 15.60 -0.21
CA ASP A 633 -33.47 16.60 -1.27
C ASP A 633 -32.05 17.11 -1.49
N VAL A 634 -31.57 17.03 -2.72
CA VAL A 634 -30.20 17.42 -3.10
C VAL A 634 -30.21 18.43 -4.25
N SER A 635 -29.17 19.25 -4.29
CA SER A 635 -28.82 20.14 -5.39
C SER A 635 -27.57 19.64 -6.13
N LYS A 636 -27.29 20.21 -7.30
CA LYS A 636 -26.03 19.93 -8.01
C LYS A 636 -24.84 20.37 -7.15
N GLY A 637 -23.91 19.46 -6.92
CA GLY A 637 -22.71 19.67 -6.10
C GLY A 637 -22.88 19.24 -4.65
N ASP A 638 -24.09 18.91 -4.20
CA ASP A 638 -24.30 18.43 -2.83
C ASP A 638 -23.64 17.06 -2.63
N GLU A 639 -23.09 16.88 -1.44
CA GLU A 639 -22.46 15.63 -1.00
C GLU A 639 -23.27 15.00 0.13
N ILE A 640 -23.59 13.71 -0.01
CA ILE A 640 -24.12 12.90 1.09
C ILE A 640 -23.01 11.98 1.57
N MET A 641 -22.55 12.24 2.79
CA MET A 641 -21.53 11.45 3.47
C MET A 641 -22.16 10.37 4.35
N VAL A 642 -21.61 9.16 4.25
CA VAL A 642 -22.07 7.97 4.96
C VAL A 642 -20.90 7.31 5.68
N LYS A 643 -21.09 6.92 6.94
CA LYS A 643 -20.21 6.00 7.64
C LYS A 643 -20.90 4.66 7.78
N THR A 644 -20.18 3.59 7.51
CA THR A 644 -20.72 2.25 7.66
C THR A 644 -19.72 1.33 8.35
N ALA A 645 -20.20 0.36 9.12
CA ALA A 645 -19.32 -0.60 9.79
C ALA A 645 -20.01 -1.94 10.05
N CYS A 646 -19.19 -2.95 10.33
CA CYS A 646 -19.61 -4.29 10.73
C CYS A 646 -19.19 -4.62 12.16
N SER A 647 -19.88 -5.58 12.78
CA SER A 647 -19.43 -6.35 13.96
C SER A 647 -19.99 -7.77 13.87
N PHE A 648 -19.21 -8.76 14.28
CA PHE A 648 -19.70 -10.14 14.45
C PHE A 648 -20.29 -10.43 15.83
N VAL A 649 -20.34 -9.42 16.70
CA VAL A 649 -20.79 -9.54 18.09
C VAL A 649 -22.18 -8.93 18.24
N ASP A 650 -22.31 -7.61 18.08
CA ASP A 650 -23.55 -6.87 18.35
C ASP A 650 -23.53 -5.45 17.75
N MET A 651 -24.68 -4.76 17.81
CA MET A 651 -24.81 -3.36 17.39
C MET A 651 -23.93 -2.40 18.18
N GLN A 652 -23.62 -2.69 19.45
CA GLN A 652 -22.71 -1.86 20.23
C GLN A 652 -21.28 -1.92 19.66
N GLY A 653 -20.86 -3.11 19.22
CA GLY A 653 -19.61 -3.35 18.48
C GLY A 653 -19.54 -2.52 17.21
N VAL A 654 -20.63 -2.49 16.42
CA VAL A 654 -20.71 -1.66 15.20
C VAL A 654 -20.40 -0.19 15.49
N PHE A 655 -21.10 0.42 16.46
CA PHE A 655 -20.89 1.83 16.80
C PHE A 655 -19.52 2.07 17.45
N ASN A 656 -19.02 1.14 18.27
CA ASN A 656 -17.68 1.20 18.84
C ASN A 656 -16.59 1.17 17.73
N ASN A 657 -16.77 0.34 16.72
CA ASN A 657 -15.86 0.25 15.57
C ASN A 657 -15.83 1.58 14.80
N ILE A 658 -17.00 2.20 14.54
CA ILE A 658 -17.08 3.54 13.93
C ILE A 658 -16.34 4.58 14.78
N LEU A 659 -16.61 4.63 16.09
CA LEU A 659 -16.01 5.63 16.98
C LEU A 659 -14.49 5.49 17.09
N GLN A 660 -13.96 4.27 17.06
CA GLN A 660 -12.52 4.03 17.19
C GLN A 660 -11.76 4.13 15.87
N GLU A 661 -12.39 3.80 14.74
CA GLU A 661 -11.73 3.83 13.42
C GLU A 661 -11.98 5.13 12.66
N ILE A 662 -13.20 5.66 12.66
CA ILE A 662 -13.59 6.84 11.87
C ILE A 662 -14.47 7.82 12.69
N PRO A 663 -13.97 8.39 13.80
CA PRO A 663 -14.77 9.26 14.67
C PRO A 663 -15.24 10.55 13.99
N HIS A 664 -14.45 11.11 13.08
CA HIS A 664 -14.72 12.40 12.40
C HIS A 664 -15.23 12.20 10.98
N TRP A 665 -15.82 13.23 10.36
CA TRP A 665 -16.37 13.17 8.99
C TRP A 665 -15.31 13.58 7.93
N GLU A 666 -14.08 13.11 8.12
CA GLU A 666 -12.92 13.48 7.30
C GLU A 666 -12.55 12.32 6.35
N PHE A 667 -13.09 12.36 5.12
CA PHE A 667 -12.87 11.30 4.12
C PHE A 667 -11.37 11.10 3.80
N ASN A 668 -10.67 12.20 3.55
CA ASN A 668 -9.27 12.17 3.16
C ASN A 668 -8.35 11.72 4.31
N ASP A 669 -8.68 12.03 5.57
CA ASP A 669 -7.94 11.49 6.74
C ASP A 669 -8.11 9.98 6.83
N THR A 670 -9.33 9.48 6.66
CA THR A 670 -9.61 8.03 6.67
C THR A 670 -8.78 7.33 5.59
N ARG A 671 -8.81 7.86 4.36
CA ARG A 671 -7.99 7.35 3.24
C ARG A 671 -6.50 7.40 3.54
N ALA A 672 -5.98 8.52 4.07
CA ALA A 672 -4.57 8.65 4.42
C ALA A 672 -4.13 7.61 5.46
N ARG A 673 -4.98 7.30 6.43
CA ARG A 673 -4.73 6.25 7.43
C ARG A 673 -4.74 4.85 6.83
N THR A 674 -5.61 4.57 5.86
CA THR A 674 -5.59 3.31 5.10
C THR A 674 -4.31 3.19 4.27
N VAL A 675 -3.90 4.26 3.60
CA VAL A 675 -2.63 4.35 2.87
C VAL A 675 -1.44 4.07 3.81
N ASP A 676 -1.45 4.60 5.02
CA ASP A 676 -0.38 4.34 5.99
C ASP A 676 -0.30 2.86 6.44
N ARG A 677 -1.44 2.15 6.50
CA ARG A 677 -1.45 0.69 6.72
C ARG A 677 -0.81 -0.06 5.55
N TRP A 678 -1.12 0.32 4.31
CA TRP A 678 -0.50 -0.27 3.14
C TRP A 678 0.99 0.05 3.03
N LYS A 679 1.42 1.29 3.26
CA LYS A 679 2.85 1.63 3.34
C LYS A 679 3.60 0.72 4.32
N ALA A 680 3.01 0.45 5.48
CA ALA A 680 3.64 -0.40 6.48
C ALA A 680 3.81 -1.87 6.03
N LYS A 681 2.86 -2.38 5.22
CA LYS A 681 2.91 -3.70 4.57
C LYS A 681 3.93 -3.72 3.43
N LEU A 682 3.78 -2.81 2.46
CA LEU A 682 4.61 -2.78 1.25
C LEU A 682 6.09 -2.53 1.54
N ASN A 683 6.41 -1.72 2.56
CA ASN A 683 7.81 -1.48 2.95
C ASN A 683 8.51 -2.70 3.56
N ARG A 684 7.81 -3.80 3.86
CA ARG A 684 8.42 -5.05 4.34
C ARG A 684 9.17 -5.77 3.23
N VAL A 685 8.72 -5.61 1.99
CA VAL A 685 9.36 -6.16 0.80
C VAL A 685 9.42 -5.09 -0.29
N ARG A 686 10.64 -4.60 -0.55
CA ARG A 686 10.88 -3.56 -1.56
C ARG A 686 11.56 -4.18 -2.76
N VAL A 687 11.02 -3.93 -3.96
CA VAL A 687 11.59 -4.42 -5.21
C VAL A 687 11.98 -3.24 -6.09
N PHE A 688 13.10 -3.37 -6.79
CA PHE A 688 13.62 -2.35 -7.70
C PHE A 688 13.78 -2.97 -9.07
N SER A 689 13.15 -2.37 -10.07
CA SER A 689 13.35 -2.75 -11.46
C SER A 689 13.12 -1.61 -12.42
N LYS A 690 13.74 -1.72 -13.60
CA LYS A 690 13.42 -0.87 -14.75
C LYS A 690 12.04 -1.20 -15.34
N ASP A 691 11.53 -2.42 -15.13
CA ASP A 691 10.22 -2.84 -15.58
C ASP A 691 9.13 -2.48 -14.55
N LYS A 692 8.42 -1.38 -14.81
CA LYS A 692 7.32 -0.93 -13.95
C LYS A 692 6.14 -1.91 -13.93
N ALA A 693 5.90 -2.66 -15.00
CA ALA A 693 4.82 -3.65 -15.05
C ALA A 693 5.14 -4.85 -14.15
N ALA A 694 6.40 -5.27 -14.06
CA ALA A 694 6.83 -6.28 -13.11
C ALA A 694 6.59 -5.83 -11.65
N ILE A 695 6.85 -4.55 -11.35
CA ILE A 695 6.58 -3.95 -10.03
C ILE A 695 5.07 -3.92 -9.73
N ALA A 696 4.25 -3.46 -10.68
CA ALA A 696 2.79 -3.43 -10.54
C ALA A 696 2.22 -4.84 -10.29
N LYS A 697 2.64 -5.83 -11.08
CA LYS A 697 2.23 -7.24 -10.93
C LYS A 697 2.60 -7.81 -9.55
N PHE A 698 3.80 -7.50 -9.07
CA PHE A 698 4.27 -7.93 -7.74
C PHE A 698 3.42 -7.38 -6.61
N TYR A 699 3.19 -6.06 -6.61
CA TYR A 699 2.39 -5.43 -5.56
C TYR A 699 0.90 -5.75 -5.69
N GLY A 700 0.39 -6.03 -6.89
CA GLY A 700 -0.96 -6.58 -7.09
C GLY A 700 -1.11 -7.99 -6.50
N ALA A 701 -0.11 -8.87 -6.65
CA ALA A 701 -0.11 -10.17 -5.98
C ALA A 701 -0.02 -10.03 -4.45
N LEU A 702 0.85 -9.15 -3.96
CA LEU A 702 0.94 -8.90 -2.52
C LEU A 702 -0.35 -8.31 -1.92
N TYR A 703 -1.10 -7.52 -2.71
CA TYR A 703 -2.43 -7.03 -2.34
C TYR A 703 -3.44 -8.17 -2.15
N ARG A 704 -3.52 -9.11 -3.10
CA ARG A 704 -4.41 -10.28 -2.99
C ARG A 704 -4.02 -11.21 -1.84
N ALA A 705 -2.72 -11.38 -1.61
CA ALA A 705 -2.16 -12.11 -0.46
C ALA A 705 -2.37 -11.40 0.90
N ALA A 706 -3.06 -10.27 0.95
CA ALA A 706 -3.30 -9.52 2.17
C ALA A 706 -4.78 -9.49 2.60
N PHE A 707 -5.66 -10.30 2.00
CA PHE A 707 -7.06 -10.41 2.46
C PHE A 707 -7.19 -11.39 3.62
N LEU A 708 -6.56 -12.56 3.50
CA LEU A 708 -6.75 -13.68 4.42
C LEU A 708 -5.42 -14.14 5.05
N PRO A 709 -5.47 -14.76 6.25
CA PRO A 709 -6.60 -14.83 7.18
C PRO A 709 -7.04 -13.42 7.63
N ARG A 710 -8.34 -13.20 7.83
CA ARG A 710 -8.89 -11.88 8.18
C ARG A 710 -8.98 -11.69 9.69
N ALA A 711 -8.94 -10.44 10.14
CA ALA A 711 -9.36 -10.11 11.50
C ALA A 711 -10.82 -10.57 11.73
N PHE A 712 -11.12 -11.08 12.91
CA PHE A 712 -12.46 -11.58 13.26
C PHE A 712 -13.03 -10.93 14.53
N SER A 713 -12.16 -10.33 15.34
CA SER A 713 -12.57 -9.56 16.51
C SER A 713 -12.84 -8.10 16.19
N ASP A 714 -13.84 -7.52 16.87
CA ASP A 714 -14.08 -6.09 16.92
C ASP A 714 -12.84 -5.32 17.41
N LYS A 715 -12.89 -3.99 17.30
CA LYS A 715 -11.78 -3.13 17.72
C LYS A 715 -11.47 -3.22 19.21
N ASP A 716 -12.48 -3.54 20.02
CA ASP A 716 -12.34 -3.83 21.45
C ASP A 716 -11.89 -5.27 21.74
N GLY A 717 -11.62 -6.08 20.72
CA GLY A 717 -11.14 -7.45 20.85
C GLY A 717 -12.23 -8.50 21.12
N ARG A 718 -13.52 -8.13 21.17
CA ARG A 718 -14.61 -9.09 21.32
C ARG A 718 -14.85 -9.87 20.02
N TYR A 719 -15.09 -11.17 20.12
CA TYR A 719 -15.50 -12.02 18.98
C TYR A 719 -16.34 -13.22 19.46
N PRO A 720 -17.21 -13.80 18.61
CA PRO A 720 -17.92 -15.02 18.97
C PRO A 720 -16.96 -16.22 19.01
N SER A 721 -17.04 -17.03 20.07
CA SER A 721 -16.22 -18.22 20.27
C SER A 721 -16.45 -19.22 19.12
N PHE A 722 -15.39 -19.90 18.71
CA PHE A 722 -15.38 -20.90 17.66
C PHE A 722 -16.29 -22.10 17.97
N ALA A 723 -16.66 -22.83 16.91
CA ALA A 723 -17.45 -24.06 16.96
C ALA A 723 -18.91 -23.87 17.44
N GLY A 724 -19.57 -22.80 16.97
CA GLY A 724 -21.02 -22.60 17.15
C GLY A 724 -21.45 -22.20 18.56
N SER A 725 -20.51 -21.81 19.42
CA SER A 725 -20.81 -21.31 20.77
C SER A 725 -21.33 -19.87 20.73
N SER A 726 -22.33 -19.56 21.55
CA SER A 726 -22.83 -18.18 21.75
C SER A 726 -21.95 -17.36 22.70
N ARG A 727 -20.88 -17.93 23.25
CA ARG A 727 -19.95 -17.24 24.14
C ARG A 727 -19.17 -16.18 23.38
N ILE A 728 -19.11 -14.96 23.91
CA ILE A 728 -18.22 -13.91 23.41
C ILE A 728 -16.89 -13.98 24.16
N VAL A 729 -15.79 -13.98 23.42
CA VAL A 729 -14.42 -14.06 23.95
C VAL A 729 -13.70 -12.74 23.72
N GLN A 730 -12.75 -12.41 24.61
CA GLN A 730 -11.94 -11.21 24.55
C GLN A 730 -10.59 -11.46 25.24
N HIS A 731 -9.47 -11.24 24.56
CA HIS A 731 -8.12 -11.52 25.08
C HIS A 731 -7.39 -10.23 25.47
N SER A 732 -7.36 -9.91 26.76
CA SER A 732 -6.66 -8.72 27.28
C SER A 732 -5.13 -8.85 27.17
N MET A 733 -4.47 -7.77 26.76
CA MET A 733 -3.01 -7.61 26.72
C MET A 733 -2.52 -6.54 27.71
N GLY A 734 -3.34 -6.18 28.70
CA GLY A 734 -3.06 -5.10 29.65
C GLY A 734 -3.45 -3.73 29.11
N ASN A 735 -2.75 -2.69 29.57
CA ASN A 735 -3.08 -1.29 29.24
C ASN A 735 -1.87 -0.54 28.67
N LEU A 736 -2.11 0.36 27.72
CA LEU A 736 -1.13 1.34 27.24
C LEU A 736 -1.66 2.75 27.44
N GLY A 737 -1.02 3.52 28.33
CA GLY A 737 -1.45 4.88 28.66
C GLY A 737 -2.87 4.94 29.23
N GLY A 738 -3.27 3.94 30.03
CA GLY A 738 -4.62 3.83 30.60
C GLY A 738 -5.69 3.29 29.62
N LYS A 739 -5.34 3.01 28.37
CA LYS A 739 -6.25 2.38 27.40
C LYS A 739 -6.07 0.86 27.40
N PRO A 740 -7.13 0.07 27.53
CA PRO A 740 -7.02 -1.38 27.43
C PRO A 740 -6.55 -1.79 26.03
N LEU A 741 -5.67 -2.77 25.98
CA LEU A 741 -5.18 -3.40 24.77
C LEU A 741 -5.73 -4.81 24.69
N TYR A 742 -6.13 -5.21 23.50
CA TYR A 742 -6.67 -6.54 23.23
C TYR A 742 -5.96 -7.18 22.05
N ARG A 743 -5.77 -8.49 22.11
CA ARG A 743 -5.25 -9.25 20.98
C ARG A 743 -6.33 -9.34 19.90
N ARG A 744 -5.94 -9.07 18.65
CA ARG A 744 -6.79 -9.29 17.48
C ARG A 744 -6.91 -10.80 17.20
N ALA A 745 -8.13 -11.31 17.08
CA ALA A 745 -8.39 -12.69 16.64
C ALA A 745 -8.53 -12.76 15.12
N TYR A 746 -8.23 -13.92 14.53
CA TYR A 746 -8.28 -14.15 13.09
C TYR A 746 -9.12 -15.40 12.74
N MET A 747 -9.67 -15.42 11.52
CA MET A 747 -10.53 -16.50 10.99
C MET A 747 -10.29 -16.69 9.47
N ASP A 748 -11.00 -17.65 8.87
CA ASP A 748 -11.02 -17.96 7.43
C ASP A 748 -9.67 -18.47 6.90
N PHE A 749 -9.10 -19.44 7.62
CA PHE A 749 -7.83 -20.05 7.25
C PHE A 749 -8.06 -21.18 6.23
N SER A 750 -7.88 -20.92 4.93
CA SER A 750 -7.95 -21.93 3.87
C SER A 750 -6.74 -22.86 3.88
N MET A 751 -6.62 -23.69 4.92
CA MET A 751 -5.35 -24.33 5.27
C MET A 751 -4.83 -25.33 4.27
N TRP A 752 -5.67 -25.95 3.43
CA TRP A 752 -5.14 -26.82 2.37
C TRP A 752 -4.37 -26.01 1.32
N ASP A 753 -4.64 -24.71 1.20
CA ASP A 753 -3.98 -23.83 0.24
C ASP A 753 -2.81 -23.10 0.91
N ILE A 754 -3.13 -22.33 1.97
CA ILE A 754 -2.29 -21.23 2.43
C ILE A 754 -1.03 -21.65 3.21
N TYR A 755 -0.95 -22.89 3.71
CA TYR A 755 0.26 -23.37 4.40
C TYR A 755 1.47 -23.49 3.46
N ARG A 756 1.22 -23.59 2.14
CA ARG A 756 2.24 -23.86 1.13
C ARG A 756 3.14 -22.64 0.89
N ALA A 757 2.54 -21.46 0.73
CA ALA A 757 3.27 -20.23 0.41
C ALA A 757 2.80 -19.00 1.21
N LEU A 758 1.49 -18.83 1.40
CA LEU A 758 0.97 -17.61 2.04
C LEU A 758 1.38 -17.47 3.52
N LEU A 759 1.18 -18.51 4.33
CA LEU A 759 1.60 -18.47 5.73
C LEU A 759 3.14 -18.41 5.89
N PRO A 760 3.94 -19.14 5.09
CA PRO A 760 5.39 -18.93 5.03
C PRO A 760 5.79 -17.49 4.66
N LEU A 761 5.14 -16.88 3.66
CA LEU A 761 5.35 -15.49 3.28
C LEU A 761 5.03 -14.57 4.47
N ASN A 762 3.86 -14.73 5.08
CA ASN A 762 3.45 -13.94 6.23
C ASN A 762 4.45 -14.07 7.40
N GLN A 763 4.96 -15.26 7.69
CA GLN A 763 5.98 -15.43 8.73
C GLN A 763 7.30 -14.74 8.41
N LEU A 764 7.65 -14.56 7.13
CA LEU A 764 8.84 -13.81 6.70
C LEU A 764 8.64 -12.29 6.81
N ILE A 765 7.46 -11.77 6.45
CA ILE A 765 7.28 -10.34 6.20
C ILE A 765 6.31 -9.65 7.17
N GLU A 766 5.45 -10.40 7.87
CA GLU A 766 4.44 -9.89 8.79
C GLU A 766 4.78 -10.10 10.27
N PRO A 767 4.99 -9.01 11.03
CA PRO A 767 5.19 -9.11 12.49
C PRO A 767 4.03 -9.78 13.24
N ALA A 768 2.81 -9.66 12.70
CA ALA A 768 1.61 -10.19 13.33
C ALA A 768 1.33 -11.67 12.98
N ALA A 769 2.08 -12.29 12.06
CA ALA A 769 1.80 -13.64 11.55
C ALA A 769 1.64 -14.67 12.67
N ASN A 770 2.52 -14.68 13.67
CA ASN A 770 2.40 -15.62 14.78
C ASN A 770 1.17 -15.35 15.67
N GLY A 771 0.76 -14.08 15.81
CA GLY A 771 -0.48 -13.72 16.51
C GLY A 771 -1.73 -14.16 15.74
N MET A 772 -1.66 -14.23 14.40
CA MET A 772 -2.69 -14.87 13.59
C MET A 772 -2.76 -16.37 13.88
N LEU A 773 -1.60 -17.05 13.91
CA LEU A 773 -1.53 -18.49 14.20
C LEU A 773 -1.98 -18.86 15.62
N GLN A 774 -1.81 -17.96 16.59
CA GLN A 774 -2.38 -18.13 17.93
C GLN A 774 -3.91 -18.32 17.90
N SER A 775 -4.62 -17.74 16.92
CA SER A 775 -6.07 -17.98 16.79
C SER A 775 -6.42 -19.44 16.51
N LEU A 776 -5.54 -20.24 15.92
CA LEU A 776 -5.76 -21.69 15.78
C LEU A 776 -5.67 -22.43 17.11
N VAL A 777 -4.78 -21.96 17.99
CA VAL A 777 -4.66 -22.49 19.36
C VAL A 777 -5.90 -22.10 20.17
N ASP A 778 -6.38 -20.86 20.01
CA ASP A 778 -7.63 -20.42 20.62
C ASP A 778 -8.83 -21.27 20.13
N MET A 779 -8.90 -21.55 18.82
CA MET A 779 -9.93 -22.43 18.25
C MET A 779 -9.87 -23.85 18.84
N TYR A 780 -8.67 -24.37 19.13
CA TYR A 780 -8.52 -25.63 19.83
C TYR A 780 -9.06 -25.56 21.27
N ASP A 781 -8.75 -24.51 22.02
CA ASP A 781 -9.29 -24.32 23.37
C ASP A 781 -10.82 -24.17 23.39
N GLU A 782 -11.36 -23.53 22.36
CA GLU A 782 -12.79 -23.24 22.24
C GLU A 782 -13.58 -24.44 21.70
N GLY A 783 -13.03 -25.18 20.74
CA GLY A 783 -13.71 -26.24 20.01
C GLY A 783 -13.20 -27.67 20.27
N GLY A 784 -12.11 -27.83 21.02
CA GLY A 784 -11.53 -29.10 21.46
C GLY A 784 -10.66 -29.87 20.46
N TRP A 785 -10.55 -29.41 19.20
CA TRP A 785 -9.75 -30.02 18.12
C TRP A 785 -9.15 -28.93 17.24
N LEU A 786 -8.01 -29.20 16.58
CA LEU A 786 -7.53 -28.27 15.55
C LEU A 786 -8.40 -28.40 14.30
N PRO A 787 -8.88 -27.28 13.73
CA PRO A 787 -9.68 -27.31 12.51
C PRO A 787 -8.79 -27.52 11.27
N VAL A 788 -9.36 -28.17 10.25
CA VAL A 788 -8.72 -28.27 8.92
C VAL A 788 -8.88 -26.94 8.18
N PHE A 789 -10.10 -26.53 7.83
CA PHE A 789 -10.40 -25.21 7.26
C PHE A 789 -11.42 -24.49 8.15
N PRO A 790 -10.98 -23.71 9.15
CA PRO A 790 -11.90 -22.91 9.95
C PRO A 790 -12.45 -21.75 9.10
N CYS A 791 -13.76 -21.78 8.84
CA CYS A 791 -14.51 -20.77 8.09
C CYS A 791 -15.94 -20.68 8.67
N TRP A 792 -16.57 -19.51 8.57
CA TRP A 792 -17.86 -19.22 9.22
C TRP A 792 -17.84 -19.59 10.73
N ASN A 793 -16.73 -19.31 11.39
CA ASN A 793 -16.50 -19.60 12.81
C ASN A 793 -16.79 -21.07 13.23
N SER A 794 -16.63 -22.01 12.28
CA SER A 794 -17.04 -23.40 12.43
C SER A 794 -16.00 -24.38 11.88
N TYR A 795 -16.08 -25.63 12.33
CA TYR A 795 -15.42 -26.73 11.63
C TYR A 795 -16.12 -26.97 10.29
N THR A 796 -15.32 -26.98 9.22
CA THR A 796 -15.82 -27.29 7.88
C THR A 796 -15.28 -28.59 7.33
N SER A 797 -14.14 -29.11 7.80
CA SER A 797 -13.53 -30.35 7.28
C SER A 797 -13.26 -30.39 5.76
N ALA A 798 -13.35 -29.26 5.08
CA ALA A 798 -12.74 -29.04 3.77
C ALA A 798 -11.29 -28.56 4.00
N MET A 799 -10.36 -28.67 3.07
CA MET A 799 -10.30 -29.73 2.06
C MET A 799 -9.78 -31.03 2.73
N ILE A 800 -8.53 -31.42 2.53
CA ILE A 800 -7.93 -32.61 3.16
C ILE A 800 -6.67 -32.25 3.97
N GLY A 801 -6.03 -33.23 4.61
CA GLY A 801 -4.82 -33.03 5.40
C GLY A 801 -5.08 -32.49 6.82
N ASP A 802 -4.00 -32.14 7.50
CA ASP A 802 -3.94 -31.55 8.85
C ASP A 802 -3.00 -30.33 8.86
N HIS A 803 -3.18 -29.44 7.87
CA HIS A 803 -2.25 -28.36 7.58
C HIS A 803 -2.26 -27.21 8.61
N ALA A 804 -3.26 -27.15 9.49
CA ALA A 804 -3.20 -26.30 10.67
C ALA A 804 -2.04 -26.73 11.60
N SER A 805 -1.82 -28.04 11.75
CA SER A 805 -0.66 -28.57 12.45
C SER A 805 0.64 -28.22 11.72
N ALA A 806 0.67 -28.26 10.39
CA ALA A 806 1.84 -27.85 9.63
C ALA A 806 2.20 -26.36 9.85
N ALA A 807 1.21 -25.47 9.82
CA ALA A 807 1.42 -24.04 10.08
C ALA A 807 1.92 -23.75 11.51
N LEU A 808 1.35 -24.41 12.51
CA LEU A 808 1.78 -24.29 13.92
C LEU A 808 3.18 -24.87 14.14
N ALA A 809 3.48 -26.02 13.54
CA ALA A 809 4.79 -26.64 13.59
C ALA A 809 5.85 -25.72 12.98
N GLU A 810 5.55 -25.08 11.84
CA GLU A 810 6.45 -24.12 11.22
C GLU A 810 6.78 -22.96 12.17
N ALA A 811 5.76 -22.37 12.80
CA ALA A 811 5.96 -21.30 13.77
C ALA A 811 6.81 -21.76 14.96
N ILE A 812 6.63 -22.98 15.46
CA ILE A 812 7.45 -23.52 16.55
C ILE A 812 8.91 -23.68 16.10
N VAL A 813 9.14 -24.35 14.96
CA VAL A 813 10.47 -24.68 14.42
C VAL A 813 11.26 -23.43 14.04
N LYS A 814 10.59 -22.41 13.49
CA LYS A 814 11.22 -21.14 13.07
C LYS A 814 11.26 -20.09 14.19
N GLY A 815 10.93 -20.47 15.43
CA GLY A 815 11.11 -19.60 16.60
C GLY A 815 10.08 -18.48 16.73
N GLY A 816 8.86 -18.70 16.22
CA GLY A 816 7.71 -17.81 16.33
C GLY A 816 7.46 -17.32 17.75
N ARG A 817 6.99 -16.08 17.87
CA ARG A 817 6.72 -15.35 19.13
C ARG A 817 5.23 -15.10 19.29
N ASN A 818 4.75 -14.84 20.50
CA ASN A 818 3.33 -14.56 20.77
C ASN A 818 2.40 -15.74 20.39
N ILE A 819 2.91 -16.95 20.53
CA ILE A 819 2.16 -18.20 20.38
C ILE A 819 2.44 -19.10 21.57
N ASP A 820 1.40 -19.71 22.14
CA ASP A 820 1.55 -20.74 23.17
C ASP A 820 2.00 -22.04 22.51
N LYS A 821 3.31 -22.30 22.55
CA LYS A 821 3.95 -23.42 21.84
C LYS A 821 3.59 -24.78 22.44
N GLU A 822 3.47 -24.87 23.76
CA GLU A 822 3.12 -26.13 24.42
C GLU A 822 1.65 -26.46 24.14
N LYS A 823 0.76 -25.46 24.20
CA LYS A 823 -0.65 -25.67 23.87
C LYS A 823 -0.87 -25.97 22.39
N ALA A 824 -0.15 -25.29 21.51
CA ALA A 824 -0.14 -25.62 20.08
C ALA A 824 0.31 -27.08 19.86
N TYR A 825 1.34 -27.53 20.56
CA TYR A 825 1.80 -28.92 20.46
C TYR A 825 0.79 -29.93 21.00
N GLU A 826 0.16 -29.65 22.13
CA GLU A 826 -0.95 -30.47 22.67
C GLU A 826 -2.03 -30.68 21.61
N ALA A 827 -2.45 -29.58 20.95
CA ALA A 827 -3.46 -29.58 19.91
C ALA A 827 -3.06 -30.41 18.68
N MET A 828 -1.82 -30.22 18.18
CA MET A 828 -1.27 -30.99 17.06
C MET A 828 -1.16 -32.48 17.38
N ARG A 829 -0.68 -32.80 18.58
CA ARG A 829 -0.55 -34.18 19.05
C ARG A 829 -1.90 -34.87 19.10
N LYS A 830 -2.94 -34.18 19.58
CA LYS A 830 -4.30 -34.72 19.60
C LYS A 830 -4.77 -35.09 18.20
N ASN A 831 -4.67 -34.16 17.23
CA ASN A 831 -5.03 -34.45 15.83
C ASN A 831 -4.24 -35.64 15.25
N ALA A 832 -2.97 -35.79 15.63
CA ALA A 832 -2.10 -36.82 15.11
C ALA A 832 -2.26 -38.22 15.75
N PHE A 833 -2.88 -38.35 16.92
CA PHE A 833 -2.93 -39.62 17.66
C PHE A 833 -4.31 -40.04 18.17
N GLU A 834 -5.23 -39.10 18.38
CA GLU A 834 -6.54 -39.39 18.96
C GLU A 834 -7.62 -39.49 17.88
N LEU A 835 -8.69 -40.23 18.20
CA LEU A 835 -9.87 -40.35 17.36
C LEU A 835 -11.03 -39.58 18.00
N PRO A 836 -11.72 -38.71 17.25
CA PRO A 836 -12.97 -38.11 17.71
C PRO A 836 -14.06 -39.19 17.84
N ASP A 837 -15.03 -38.95 18.73
CA ASP A 837 -16.26 -39.74 18.73
C ASP A 837 -17.08 -39.51 17.45
N ALA A 838 -18.13 -40.30 17.25
CA ALA A 838 -18.93 -40.28 16.03
C ALA A 838 -19.67 -38.94 15.78
N GLU A 839 -19.99 -38.19 16.82
CA GLU A 839 -20.64 -36.88 16.68
C GLU A 839 -19.61 -35.83 16.28
N ALA A 840 -18.51 -35.72 17.04
CA ALA A 840 -17.39 -34.84 16.74
C ALA A 840 -16.82 -35.10 15.34
N TYR A 841 -16.72 -36.37 14.92
CA TYR A 841 -16.27 -36.72 13.58
C TYR A 841 -17.24 -36.21 12.51
N ARG A 842 -18.56 -36.37 12.68
CA ARG A 842 -19.54 -35.84 11.71
C ARG A 842 -19.48 -34.32 11.59
N GLU A 843 -19.24 -33.61 12.69
CA GLU A 843 -19.03 -32.16 12.70
C GLU A 843 -17.72 -31.71 12.05
N GLY A 844 -16.81 -32.63 11.79
CA GLY A 844 -15.57 -32.35 11.10
C GLY A 844 -14.35 -32.07 11.96
N LYS A 845 -14.37 -32.61 13.18
CA LYS A 845 -13.24 -32.61 14.11
C LYS A 845 -12.33 -33.81 13.84
N GLY A 846 -11.03 -33.63 14.07
CA GLY A 846 -10.00 -34.65 13.91
C GLY A 846 -9.67 -35.03 12.46
N ARG A 847 -8.63 -35.83 12.27
CA ARG A 847 -8.19 -36.30 10.95
C ARG A 847 -9.19 -37.33 10.37
N ARG A 848 -9.55 -37.14 9.11
CA ARG A 848 -10.43 -38.08 8.38
C ARG A 848 -9.74 -39.42 8.14
N ALA A 849 -10.47 -40.52 8.33
CA ALA A 849 -9.99 -41.90 8.16
C ALA A 849 -8.75 -42.27 8.99
N MET A 850 -8.59 -41.62 10.16
CA MET A 850 -7.40 -41.82 11.00
C MET A 850 -7.27 -43.25 11.54
N GLN A 851 -8.39 -43.92 11.83
CA GLN A 851 -8.40 -45.32 12.26
C GLN A 851 -7.76 -46.23 11.20
N SER A 852 -8.09 -46.03 9.92
CA SER A 852 -7.49 -46.76 8.80
C SER A 852 -6.01 -46.43 8.63
N TYR A 853 -5.66 -45.15 8.68
CA TYR A 853 -4.28 -44.69 8.54
C TYR A 853 -3.36 -45.27 9.63
N LEU A 854 -3.78 -45.26 10.90
CA LEU A 854 -3.03 -45.85 12.01
C LEU A 854 -2.91 -47.38 11.89
N LYS A 855 -3.96 -48.06 11.42
CA LYS A 855 -3.98 -49.53 11.30
C LYS A 855 -3.11 -50.04 10.15
N TYR A 856 -3.18 -49.41 8.98
CA TYR A 856 -2.55 -49.93 7.76
C TYR A 856 -1.30 -49.15 7.34
N GLY A 857 -1.06 -47.96 7.91
CA GLY A 857 -0.05 -47.02 7.43
C GLY A 857 -0.45 -46.30 6.12
N TYR A 858 -1.71 -46.43 5.71
CA TYR A 858 -2.35 -45.74 4.58
C TYR A 858 -3.86 -45.86 4.72
N ILE A 859 -4.61 -45.04 3.97
CA ILE A 859 -6.07 -45.18 3.89
C ILE A 859 -6.38 -46.13 2.72
N PRO A 860 -7.02 -47.29 2.95
CA PRO A 860 -7.32 -48.23 1.88
C PRO A 860 -8.53 -47.79 1.07
N LEU A 861 -8.61 -48.19 -0.20
CA LEU A 861 -9.73 -47.86 -1.10
C LEU A 861 -11.12 -48.34 -0.61
N ASN A 862 -11.16 -49.32 0.31
CA ASN A 862 -12.40 -49.76 0.95
C ASN A 862 -12.97 -48.72 1.93
N ASP A 863 -12.14 -47.81 2.44
CA ASP A 863 -12.56 -46.70 3.28
C ASP A 863 -12.89 -45.51 2.38
N THR A 864 -14.19 -45.26 2.20
CA THR A 864 -14.70 -44.22 1.28
C THR A 864 -14.85 -42.86 1.95
N VAL A 865 -14.54 -42.74 3.25
CA VAL A 865 -14.54 -41.48 4.00
C VAL A 865 -15.84 -40.65 3.81
N PRO A 866 -17.03 -41.22 4.07
CA PRO A 866 -18.30 -40.61 3.66
C PRO A 866 -18.64 -39.30 4.39
N GLU A 867 -18.08 -39.05 5.58
CA GLU A 867 -18.31 -37.83 6.36
C GLU A 867 -17.40 -36.65 5.95
N ALA A 868 -16.53 -36.81 4.96
CA ALA A 868 -15.71 -35.72 4.42
C ALA A 868 -16.45 -34.96 3.30
N PHE A 869 -16.13 -33.68 3.11
CA PHE A 869 -16.68 -32.90 1.98
C PHE A 869 -16.34 -33.57 0.65
N HIS A 870 -15.08 -33.99 0.50
CA HIS A 870 -14.65 -34.91 -0.56
C HIS A 870 -14.59 -36.34 -0.03
N SER A 871 -15.60 -37.14 -0.38
CA SER A 871 -15.57 -38.59 -0.16
C SER A 871 -14.46 -39.22 -1.02
N HIS A 872 -13.85 -40.30 -0.52
CA HIS A 872 -12.68 -40.99 -1.08
C HIS A 872 -11.35 -40.24 -0.83
N GLU A 873 -10.55 -40.01 -1.88
CA GLU A 873 -9.26 -39.29 -1.83
C GLU A 873 -8.19 -39.90 -0.92
N GLN A 874 -8.21 -41.22 -0.83
CA GLN A 874 -7.43 -41.98 0.15
C GLN A 874 -5.91 -41.82 -0.04
N VAL A 875 -5.47 -41.73 -1.30
CA VAL A 875 -4.04 -41.61 -1.62
C VAL A 875 -3.55 -40.20 -1.30
N SER A 876 -4.27 -39.16 -1.72
CA SER A 876 -3.93 -37.78 -1.36
C SER A 876 -3.83 -37.60 0.15
N ARG A 877 -4.84 -38.06 0.90
CA ARG A 877 -4.86 -37.99 2.37
C ARG A 877 -3.67 -38.71 2.99
N THR A 878 -3.29 -39.88 2.45
CA THR A 878 -2.12 -40.62 2.95
C THR A 878 -0.81 -39.88 2.68
N LEU A 879 -0.66 -39.27 1.49
CA LEU A 879 0.51 -38.46 1.15
C LEU A 879 0.63 -37.23 2.04
N GLU A 880 -0.49 -36.53 2.26
CA GLU A 880 -0.53 -35.33 3.10
C GLU A 880 -0.34 -35.63 4.58
N TYR A 881 -1.01 -36.67 5.13
CA TYR A 881 -0.79 -37.05 6.52
C TYR A 881 0.65 -37.50 6.81
N ALA A 882 1.34 -38.07 5.83
CA ALA A 882 2.76 -38.39 6.00
C ALA A 882 3.61 -37.11 6.12
N TYR A 883 3.27 -36.04 5.39
CA TYR A 883 3.88 -34.73 5.56
C TYR A 883 3.46 -34.08 6.89
N ASP A 884 2.18 -34.13 7.26
CA ASP A 884 1.68 -33.58 8.53
C ASP A 884 2.33 -34.27 9.73
N ASP A 885 2.55 -35.59 9.65
CA ASP A 885 3.30 -36.33 10.67
C ASP A 885 4.75 -35.85 10.75
N TYR A 886 5.42 -35.58 9.62
CA TYR A 886 6.75 -34.96 9.60
C TYR A 886 6.73 -33.58 10.27
N ALA A 887 5.74 -32.74 9.97
CA ALA A 887 5.60 -31.41 10.56
C ALA A 887 5.48 -31.47 12.08
N VAL A 888 4.55 -32.28 12.59
CA VAL A 888 4.37 -32.47 14.04
C VAL A 888 5.61 -33.10 14.68
N ALA A 889 6.33 -33.98 13.98
CA ALA A 889 7.61 -34.51 14.45
C ALA A 889 8.65 -33.39 14.64
N GLN A 890 8.76 -32.44 13.73
CA GLN A 890 9.71 -31.33 13.88
C GLN A 890 9.34 -30.43 15.07
N ALA A 891 8.06 -30.19 15.31
CA ALA A 891 7.60 -29.49 16.51
C ALA A 891 7.93 -30.28 17.79
N ALA A 892 7.68 -31.60 17.80
CA ALA A 892 8.04 -32.50 18.89
C ALA A 892 9.54 -32.41 19.21
N LYS A 893 10.39 -32.45 18.18
CA LYS A 893 11.85 -32.29 18.30
C LYS A 893 12.23 -30.95 18.90
N ALA A 894 11.64 -29.85 18.42
CA ALA A 894 11.91 -28.50 18.91
C ALA A 894 11.53 -28.31 20.39
N LEU A 895 10.54 -29.07 20.88
CA LEU A 895 10.04 -29.03 22.26
C LEU A 895 10.54 -30.20 23.14
N GLY A 896 11.50 -31.00 22.66
CA GLY A 896 12.09 -32.10 23.42
C GLY A 896 11.19 -33.32 23.66
N LYS A 897 10.14 -33.51 22.85
CA LYS A 897 9.19 -34.64 22.94
C LYS A 897 9.69 -35.84 22.11
N THR A 898 10.78 -36.45 22.58
CA THR A 898 11.58 -37.43 21.80
C THR A 898 10.81 -38.67 21.34
N GLU A 899 9.92 -39.23 22.16
CA GLU A 899 9.13 -40.42 21.80
C GLU A 899 8.17 -40.15 20.64
N ASP A 900 7.39 -39.07 20.76
CA ASP A 900 6.48 -38.64 19.69
C ASP A 900 7.26 -38.32 18.40
N TYR A 901 8.43 -37.66 18.50
CA TYR A 901 9.31 -37.42 17.35
C TYR A 901 9.67 -38.72 16.62
N GLN A 902 10.11 -39.75 17.33
CA GLN A 902 10.50 -41.02 16.72
C GLN A 902 9.32 -41.72 16.03
N LEU A 903 8.16 -41.77 16.70
CA LEU A 903 6.94 -42.37 16.16
C LEU A 903 6.43 -41.65 14.92
N LEU A 904 6.39 -40.31 14.97
CA LEU A 904 5.92 -39.49 13.87
C LEU A 904 6.90 -39.49 12.69
N MET A 905 8.22 -39.51 12.92
CA MET A 905 9.20 -39.69 11.84
C MET A 905 9.10 -41.07 11.17
N ALA A 906 8.71 -42.11 11.89
CA ALA A 906 8.41 -43.41 11.29
C ALA A 906 7.16 -43.32 10.40
N ARG A 907 6.07 -42.72 10.90
CA ARG A 907 4.83 -42.51 10.14
C ARG A 907 4.99 -41.54 8.98
N ALA A 908 5.93 -40.60 9.04
CA ALA A 908 6.24 -39.71 7.93
C ALA A 908 6.73 -40.47 6.68
N ARG A 909 7.08 -41.76 6.79
CA ARG A 909 7.42 -42.63 5.64
C ARG A 909 6.20 -43.37 5.06
N ASN A 910 5.01 -43.19 5.62
CA ASN A 910 3.77 -43.85 5.19
C ASN A 910 3.36 -43.51 3.76
N TRP A 911 3.83 -42.39 3.20
CA TRP A 911 3.65 -42.06 1.78
C TRP A 911 4.06 -43.23 0.85
N ARG A 912 5.05 -44.04 1.25
CA ARG A 912 5.51 -45.23 0.49
C ARG A 912 4.43 -46.29 0.30
N ASN A 913 3.44 -46.32 1.18
CA ASN A 913 2.35 -47.28 1.13
C ASN A 913 1.33 -46.99 0.03
N VAL A 914 1.41 -45.83 -0.62
CA VAL A 914 0.53 -45.42 -1.73
C VAL A 914 1.31 -45.04 -3.00
N ILE A 915 2.63 -45.27 -3.01
CA ILE A 915 3.44 -45.26 -4.24
C ILE A 915 3.60 -46.70 -4.70
N GLY A 916 2.90 -47.04 -5.78
CA GLY A 916 2.88 -48.39 -6.32
C GLY A 916 4.23 -48.82 -6.91
N PRO A 917 4.40 -50.11 -7.27
CA PRO A 917 5.66 -50.63 -7.83
C PRO A 917 6.13 -49.93 -9.11
N ALA A 918 5.23 -49.29 -9.85
CA ALA A 918 5.56 -48.48 -11.02
C ALA A 918 6.15 -47.10 -10.67
N GLY A 919 6.26 -46.76 -9.38
CA GLY A 919 6.74 -45.47 -8.90
C GLY A 919 5.75 -44.33 -9.06
N TRP A 920 4.46 -44.61 -9.26
CA TRP A 920 3.38 -43.61 -9.32
C TRP A 920 2.44 -43.79 -8.14
N ALA A 921 1.74 -42.72 -7.75
CA ALA A 921 0.67 -42.82 -6.79
C ALA A 921 -0.41 -43.79 -7.30
N ASP A 922 -0.79 -44.76 -6.47
CA ASP A 922 -1.76 -45.79 -6.82
C ASP A 922 -2.63 -46.17 -5.61
N GLY A 923 -3.89 -46.49 -5.88
CA GLY A 923 -4.81 -46.93 -4.85
C GLY A 923 -4.42 -48.31 -4.31
N ARG A 924 -4.61 -48.51 -3.01
CA ARG A 924 -4.29 -49.78 -2.34
C ARG A 924 -5.47 -50.26 -1.50
N TRP A 925 -5.80 -51.55 -1.61
CA TRP A 925 -6.90 -52.18 -0.88
C TRP A 925 -6.46 -52.62 0.51
N ALA A 926 -7.39 -52.79 1.46
CA ALA A 926 -7.07 -53.19 2.83
C ALA A 926 -6.33 -54.55 2.93
N ASN A 927 -6.49 -55.42 1.93
CA ASN A 927 -5.75 -56.69 1.80
C ASN A 927 -4.32 -56.53 1.24
N GLY A 928 -3.85 -55.29 1.05
CA GLY A 928 -2.53 -54.95 0.55
C GLY A 928 -2.37 -54.96 -0.97
N LYS A 929 -3.37 -55.41 -1.75
CA LYS A 929 -3.30 -55.42 -3.22
C LYS A 929 -3.39 -53.99 -3.78
N TRP A 930 -2.62 -53.73 -4.82
CA TRP A 930 -2.67 -52.48 -5.60
C TRP A 930 -3.84 -52.49 -6.59
N LEU A 931 -4.40 -51.31 -6.86
CA LEU A 931 -5.37 -51.10 -7.94
C LEU A 931 -4.72 -51.28 -9.33
N LYS A 932 -3.40 -51.05 -9.44
CA LYS A 932 -2.62 -51.12 -10.68
C LYS A 932 -3.08 -50.07 -11.70
N ASN A 933 -3.43 -48.87 -11.24
CA ASN A 933 -3.80 -47.78 -12.13
C ASN A 933 -2.64 -47.43 -13.08
N ARG A 934 -2.97 -47.21 -14.36
CA ARG A 934 -2.02 -46.77 -15.39
C ARG A 934 -2.38 -45.41 -15.99
N ASP A 935 -3.56 -44.89 -15.67
CA ASP A 935 -3.99 -43.57 -16.14
C ASP A 935 -3.37 -42.48 -15.27
N LEU A 936 -2.55 -41.64 -15.91
CA LEU A 936 -1.86 -40.54 -15.22
C LEU A 936 -2.59 -39.20 -15.35
N THR A 937 -3.54 -39.07 -16.28
CA THR A 937 -4.03 -37.78 -16.77
C THR A 937 -5.50 -37.54 -16.51
N THR A 938 -6.27 -38.56 -16.18
CA THR A 938 -7.67 -38.41 -15.79
C THR A 938 -7.80 -38.24 -14.29
N ARG A 939 -8.79 -37.44 -13.83
CA ARG A 939 -9.14 -37.34 -12.41
C ARG A 939 -9.68 -38.71 -11.94
N VAL A 940 -9.12 -39.23 -10.86
CA VAL A 940 -9.50 -40.52 -10.26
C VAL A 940 -9.93 -40.30 -8.81
N LYS A 941 -10.88 -41.09 -8.31
CA LYS A 941 -11.52 -40.85 -6.99
C LYS A 941 -10.58 -40.87 -5.79
N PHE A 942 -9.43 -41.53 -5.89
CA PHE A 942 -8.45 -41.59 -4.79
C PHE A 942 -7.47 -40.41 -4.79
N ILE A 943 -7.57 -39.48 -5.75
CA ILE A 943 -6.78 -38.24 -5.85
C ILE A 943 -7.70 -37.02 -5.71
N THR A 944 -7.20 -36.00 -5.02
CA THR A 944 -7.91 -34.74 -4.70
C THR A 944 -7.62 -33.71 -5.77
N GLU A 945 -8.68 -33.14 -6.34
CA GLU A 945 -8.68 -32.01 -7.29
C GLU A 945 -7.71 -32.10 -8.48
N GLY A 946 -7.10 -33.24 -8.74
CA GLY A 946 -6.06 -33.40 -9.75
C GLY A 946 -5.97 -34.81 -10.29
N THR A 947 -4.80 -35.13 -10.83
CA THR A 947 -4.50 -36.41 -11.49
C THR A 947 -3.34 -37.11 -10.79
N VAL A 948 -3.11 -38.38 -11.12
CA VAL A 948 -1.94 -39.11 -10.60
C VAL A 948 -0.62 -38.42 -11.00
N ALA A 949 -0.54 -37.82 -12.19
CA ALA A 949 0.61 -37.04 -12.62
C ALA A 949 0.86 -35.79 -11.75
N HIS A 950 -0.17 -35.22 -11.14
CA HIS A 950 -0.08 -34.06 -10.26
C HIS A 950 0.35 -34.46 -8.84
N TYR A 951 -0.38 -35.41 -8.24
CA TYR A 951 -0.25 -35.69 -6.80
C TYR A 951 0.94 -36.57 -6.42
N THR A 952 1.49 -37.36 -7.35
CA THR A 952 2.62 -38.26 -7.05
C THR A 952 3.83 -37.52 -6.48
N TRP A 953 3.98 -36.24 -6.82
CA TRP A 953 5.08 -35.38 -6.39
C TRP A 953 4.94 -34.83 -4.97
N TYR A 954 3.81 -35.08 -4.30
CA TYR A 954 3.52 -34.53 -2.98
C TYR A 954 4.19 -35.39 -1.88
N VAL A 955 5.52 -35.28 -1.80
CA VAL A 955 6.35 -35.83 -0.72
C VAL A 955 7.45 -34.80 -0.39
N PRO A 956 7.08 -33.58 0.02
CA PRO A 956 8.04 -32.46 0.14
C PRO A 956 9.11 -32.70 1.20
N HIS A 957 8.80 -33.51 2.23
CA HIS A 957 9.73 -33.87 3.31
C HIS A 957 10.69 -35.02 2.98
N ASP A 958 10.45 -35.80 1.92
CA ASP A 958 11.28 -36.97 1.54
C ASP A 958 11.44 -37.10 0.01
N VAL A 959 11.85 -36.00 -0.65
CA VAL A 959 12.04 -35.95 -2.11
C VAL A 959 13.05 -37.01 -2.60
N TYR A 960 14.15 -37.20 -1.86
CA TYR A 960 15.15 -38.24 -2.19
C TYR A 960 14.57 -39.64 -2.03
N GLY A 961 13.73 -39.87 -1.01
CA GLY A 961 13.02 -41.12 -0.85
C GLY A 961 12.06 -41.43 -1.98
N LEU A 962 11.29 -40.43 -2.45
CA LEU A 962 10.41 -40.53 -3.61
C LEU A 962 11.20 -40.84 -4.88
N MET A 963 12.33 -40.16 -5.08
CA MET A 963 13.26 -40.42 -6.17
C MET A 963 13.73 -41.89 -6.18
N GLY A 964 14.05 -42.45 -5.01
CA GLY A 964 14.36 -43.87 -4.86
C GLY A 964 13.19 -44.77 -5.26
N ALA A 965 11.97 -44.49 -4.78
CA ALA A 965 10.76 -45.26 -5.10
C ALA A 965 10.38 -45.21 -6.59
N MET A 966 10.74 -44.14 -7.31
CA MET A 966 10.53 -44.02 -8.75
C MET A 966 11.53 -44.83 -9.60
N GLY A 967 12.59 -45.38 -9.00
CA GLY A 967 13.66 -46.06 -9.73
C GLY A 967 14.92 -45.21 -9.94
N GLY A 968 15.10 -44.16 -9.14
CA GLY A 968 16.33 -43.36 -9.07
C GLY A 968 16.28 -42.04 -9.84
N LYS A 969 17.38 -41.28 -9.70
CA LYS A 969 17.54 -39.90 -10.18
C LYS A 969 17.18 -39.69 -11.65
N LYS A 970 17.58 -40.61 -12.54
CA LYS A 970 17.29 -40.52 -13.98
C LYS A 970 15.79 -40.59 -14.25
N VAL A 971 15.09 -41.58 -13.69
CA VAL A 971 13.66 -41.78 -13.90
C VAL A 971 12.85 -40.62 -13.34
N PHE A 972 13.24 -40.12 -12.17
CA PHE A 972 12.63 -38.93 -11.57
C PHE A 972 12.78 -37.70 -12.48
N THR A 973 13.98 -37.46 -13.00
CA THR A 973 14.26 -36.33 -13.92
C THR A 973 13.49 -36.45 -15.22
N ASP A 974 13.47 -37.63 -15.87
CA ASP A 974 12.74 -37.86 -17.11
C ASP A 974 11.23 -37.62 -16.93
N ARG A 975 10.68 -37.93 -15.75
CA ARG A 975 9.27 -37.68 -15.41
C ARG A 975 8.98 -36.21 -15.12
N LEU A 976 9.89 -35.50 -14.46
CA LEU A 976 9.78 -34.04 -14.33
C LEU A 976 9.79 -33.37 -15.71
N ASP A 977 10.70 -33.78 -16.60
CA ASP A 977 10.77 -33.25 -17.96
C ASP A 977 9.45 -33.46 -18.71
N ARG A 978 8.80 -34.62 -18.51
CA ARG A 978 7.46 -34.91 -19.05
C ARG A 978 6.38 -33.98 -18.54
N MET A 979 6.43 -33.55 -17.28
CA MET A 979 5.41 -32.65 -16.73
C MET A 979 5.29 -31.37 -17.56
N PHE A 980 6.42 -30.81 -17.98
CA PHE A 980 6.46 -29.56 -18.75
C PHE A 980 6.38 -29.82 -20.26
N ARG A 981 7.15 -30.77 -20.79
CA ARG A 981 7.17 -31.07 -22.24
C ARG A 981 5.81 -31.55 -22.75
N ASP A 982 5.13 -32.43 -22.00
CA ASP A 982 3.85 -33.01 -22.40
C ASP A 982 2.66 -32.14 -21.88
N SER A 983 2.96 -30.94 -21.37
CA SER A 983 2.02 -29.94 -20.83
C SER A 983 1.08 -30.49 -19.74
N LEU A 984 1.58 -31.41 -18.90
CA LEU A 984 0.81 -32.04 -17.81
C LEU A 984 0.73 -31.16 -16.55
N TYR A 985 1.63 -30.19 -16.43
CA TYR A 985 1.65 -29.24 -15.32
C TYR A 985 0.41 -28.34 -15.33
N TRP A 986 -0.23 -28.18 -14.16
CA TRP A 986 -1.35 -27.25 -13.97
C TRP A 986 -1.01 -26.30 -12.84
N HIS A 987 -0.78 -25.02 -13.17
CA HIS A 987 -0.31 -24.05 -12.19
C HIS A 987 -1.41 -23.57 -11.23
N GLY A 988 -2.62 -23.32 -11.76
CA GLY A 988 -3.77 -22.82 -11.00
C GLY A 988 -4.41 -23.83 -10.06
N ASN A 989 -3.64 -24.80 -9.57
CA ASN A 989 -4.05 -25.73 -8.54
C ASN A 989 -2.84 -26.15 -7.70
N GLU A 990 -3.06 -26.25 -6.41
CA GLU A 990 -2.11 -26.31 -5.31
C GLU A 990 -1.14 -27.50 -5.36
N PRO A 991 -1.55 -28.74 -5.71
CA PRO A 991 -0.67 -29.91 -5.65
C PRO A 991 0.54 -29.83 -6.58
N CYS A 992 0.50 -28.95 -7.59
CA CYS A 992 1.56 -28.79 -8.57
C CYS A 992 2.58 -27.70 -8.20
N GLN A 993 2.26 -26.78 -7.29
CA GLN A 993 3.01 -25.54 -7.10
C GLN A 993 4.50 -25.74 -6.71
N GLN A 994 4.84 -26.85 -6.05
CA GLN A 994 6.22 -27.20 -5.68
C GLN A 994 7.02 -27.93 -6.78
N ILE A 995 6.36 -28.54 -7.77
CA ILE A 995 6.98 -29.39 -8.80
C ILE A 995 8.16 -28.72 -9.54
N PRO A 996 8.08 -27.45 -10.02
CA PRO A 996 9.19 -26.85 -10.77
C PRO A 996 10.49 -26.75 -9.95
N TYR A 997 10.38 -26.70 -8.62
CA TYR A 997 11.53 -26.61 -7.71
C TYR A 997 12.22 -27.95 -7.44
N LEU A 998 11.59 -29.08 -7.83
CA LEU A 998 12.16 -30.41 -7.61
C LEU A 998 13.39 -30.70 -8.49
N TYR A 999 13.63 -29.92 -9.56
CA TYR A 999 14.87 -30.03 -10.33
C TYR A 999 16.13 -29.67 -9.52
N ALA A 1000 16.00 -28.81 -8.49
CA ALA A 1000 17.10 -28.47 -7.61
C ALA A 1000 17.62 -29.69 -6.82
N TYR A 1001 16.74 -30.62 -6.45
CA TYR A 1001 17.09 -31.86 -5.73
C TYR A 1001 17.81 -32.89 -6.60
N VAL A 1002 17.72 -32.77 -7.93
CA VAL A 1002 18.50 -33.59 -8.87
C VAL A 1002 19.74 -32.87 -9.40
N GLY A 1003 20.13 -31.73 -8.80
CA GLY A 1003 21.29 -30.96 -9.26
C GLY A 1003 21.11 -30.41 -10.67
N GLN A 1004 19.88 -30.07 -11.06
CA GLN A 1004 19.57 -29.40 -12.32
C GLN A 1004 18.85 -28.05 -12.10
N PRO A 1005 19.37 -27.14 -11.25
CA PRO A 1005 18.66 -25.91 -10.89
C PRO A 1005 18.38 -24.99 -12.08
N TRP A 1006 19.12 -25.08 -13.19
CA TRP A 1006 18.82 -24.34 -14.41
C TRP A 1006 17.47 -24.72 -15.03
N LYS A 1007 16.98 -25.96 -14.82
CA LYS A 1007 15.62 -26.36 -15.21
C LYS A 1007 14.56 -25.78 -14.27
N THR A 1008 14.86 -25.64 -12.98
CA THR A 1008 14.01 -24.86 -12.05
C THR A 1008 13.87 -23.43 -12.55
N GLN A 1009 14.99 -22.77 -12.86
CA GLN A 1009 15.02 -21.38 -13.36
C GLN A 1009 14.16 -21.23 -14.62
N GLN A 1010 14.30 -22.16 -15.58
CA GLN A 1010 13.51 -22.17 -16.82
C GLN A 1010 12.01 -22.34 -16.56
N ALA A 1011 11.63 -23.35 -15.77
CA ALA A 1011 10.23 -23.66 -15.50
C ALA A 1011 9.53 -22.54 -14.71
N VAL A 1012 10.19 -22.04 -13.65
CA VAL A 1012 9.66 -20.93 -12.82
C VAL A 1012 9.51 -19.67 -13.67
N ARG A 1013 10.49 -19.32 -14.51
CA ARG A 1013 10.37 -18.16 -15.39
C ARG A 1013 9.18 -18.29 -16.33
N ALA A 1014 9.03 -19.45 -16.97
CA ALA A 1014 7.92 -19.69 -17.87
C ALA A 1014 6.56 -19.56 -17.16
N ILE A 1015 6.44 -20.01 -15.92
CA ILE A 1015 5.20 -19.87 -15.14
C ILE A 1015 4.93 -18.40 -14.79
N LEU A 1016 5.93 -17.66 -14.29
CA LEU A 1016 5.80 -16.24 -13.96
C LEU A 1016 5.36 -15.38 -15.16
N ASP A 1017 5.78 -15.76 -16.36
CA ASP A 1017 5.46 -15.05 -17.61
C ASP A 1017 4.07 -15.36 -18.14
N ASN A 1018 3.63 -16.62 -18.02
CA ASN A 1018 2.48 -17.11 -18.75
C ASN A 1018 1.24 -17.29 -17.88
N GLU A 1019 1.40 -17.59 -16.59
CA GLU A 1019 0.28 -17.91 -15.69
C GLU A 1019 -0.09 -16.75 -14.76
N TYR A 1020 0.66 -15.64 -14.84
CA TYR A 1020 0.38 -14.40 -14.13
C TYR A 1020 0.47 -13.21 -15.08
N LEU A 1021 -0.68 -12.65 -15.44
CA LEU A 1021 -0.80 -11.50 -16.32
C LEU A 1021 -1.40 -10.30 -15.59
N ASP A 1022 -1.03 -9.09 -16.00
CA ASP A 1022 -1.52 -7.85 -15.38
C ASP A 1022 -2.81 -7.34 -16.05
N VAL A 1023 -3.80 -8.23 -16.16
CA VAL A 1023 -5.11 -7.98 -16.80
C VAL A 1023 -6.23 -8.63 -15.97
N PRO A 1024 -7.51 -8.24 -16.14
CA PRO A 1024 -8.60 -8.78 -15.36
C PRO A 1024 -8.72 -10.32 -15.35
N GLY A 1025 -8.39 -10.98 -16.47
CA GLY A 1025 -8.33 -12.44 -16.59
C GLY A 1025 -6.95 -13.06 -16.29
N GLY A 1026 -6.12 -12.39 -15.49
CA GLY A 1026 -4.68 -12.67 -15.43
C GLY A 1026 -4.21 -13.81 -14.53
N LEU A 1027 -5.12 -14.58 -13.91
CA LEU A 1027 -4.78 -15.72 -13.04
C LEU A 1027 -5.21 -17.04 -13.68
N SER A 1028 -4.40 -18.08 -13.52
CA SER A 1028 -4.58 -19.39 -14.17
C SER A 1028 -5.55 -20.35 -13.46
N GLY A 1029 -6.34 -19.84 -12.53
CA GLY A 1029 -7.20 -20.58 -11.61
C GLY A 1029 -7.60 -19.67 -10.45
N ASN A 1030 -8.33 -20.22 -9.50
CA ASN A 1030 -8.64 -19.59 -8.23
C ASN A 1030 -7.36 -19.02 -7.58
N ASP A 1031 -7.44 -17.85 -6.94
CA ASP A 1031 -6.31 -17.31 -6.16
C ASP A 1031 -6.17 -17.98 -4.78
N ASP A 1032 -7.23 -18.68 -4.34
CA ASP A 1032 -7.37 -19.48 -3.12
C ASP A 1032 -6.79 -18.80 -1.87
N ALA A 1033 -7.51 -17.77 -1.42
CA ALA A 1033 -7.15 -16.98 -0.25
C ALA A 1033 -5.79 -16.26 -0.34
N GLY A 1034 -5.24 -16.10 -1.55
CA GLY A 1034 -3.93 -15.49 -1.78
C GLY A 1034 -2.79 -16.48 -1.92
N GLN A 1035 -3.05 -17.80 -1.94
CA GLN A 1035 -2.02 -18.83 -2.09
C GLN A 1035 -1.28 -18.71 -3.43
N MET A 1036 -2.01 -18.60 -4.55
CA MET A 1036 -1.41 -18.40 -5.88
C MET A 1036 -0.63 -17.08 -5.94
N SER A 1037 -1.16 -16.01 -5.38
CA SER A 1037 -0.46 -14.73 -5.30
C SER A 1037 0.80 -14.79 -4.41
N ALA A 1038 0.77 -15.52 -3.30
CA ALA A 1038 1.96 -15.72 -2.46
C ALA A 1038 3.04 -16.56 -3.14
N TRP A 1039 2.65 -17.55 -3.95
CA TRP A 1039 3.58 -18.27 -4.82
C TRP A 1039 4.30 -17.30 -5.75
N TYR A 1040 3.55 -16.44 -6.47
CA TYR A 1040 4.16 -15.42 -7.34
C TYR A 1040 5.13 -14.52 -6.59
N VAL A 1041 4.74 -14.00 -5.42
CA VAL A 1041 5.59 -13.10 -4.62
C VAL A 1041 6.92 -13.78 -4.26
N LEU A 1042 6.90 -14.99 -3.70
CA LEU A 1042 8.10 -15.71 -3.32
C LEU A 1042 8.95 -16.07 -4.55
N SER A 1043 8.33 -16.62 -5.58
CA SER A 1043 9.00 -17.03 -6.82
C SER A 1043 9.65 -15.86 -7.55
N ALA A 1044 9.01 -14.68 -7.59
CA ALA A 1044 9.57 -13.47 -8.20
C ALA A 1044 10.72 -12.86 -7.38
N LEU A 1045 10.74 -13.04 -6.05
CA LEU A 1045 11.90 -12.75 -5.21
C LEU A 1045 13.07 -13.72 -5.47
N GLY A 1046 12.78 -14.87 -6.08
CA GLY A 1046 13.77 -15.83 -6.57
C GLY A 1046 13.87 -17.12 -5.76
N PHE A 1047 12.93 -17.41 -4.86
CA PHE A 1047 12.97 -18.63 -4.02
C PHE A 1047 11.59 -19.12 -3.60
N TYR A 1048 11.47 -20.39 -3.18
CA TYR A 1048 10.19 -20.97 -2.75
C TYR A 1048 10.34 -22.03 -1.64
N PRO A 1049 9.47 -22.05 -0.62
CA PRO A 1049 9.46 -23.08 0.41
C PRO A 1049 8.80 -24.38 -0.09
N VAL A 1050 9.59 -25.29 -0.68
CA VAL A 1050 9.08 -26.59 -1.16
C VAL A 1050 8.49 -27.43 -0.03
N CYS A 1051 9.14 -27.42 1.13
CA CYS A 1051 8.67 -28.06 2.35
C CYS A 1051 8.52 -26.98 3.42
N PRO A 1052 7.32 -26.40 3.60
CA PRO A 1052 6.99 -25.64 4.80
C PRO A 1052 7.36 -26.45 6.07
N VAL A 1053 7.53 -25.79 7.20
CA VAL A 1053 8.24 -26.27 8.41
C VAL A 1053 9.76 -26.35 8.28
N SER A 1054 10.30 -26.82 7.15
CA SER A 1054 11.74 -26.85 6.97
C SER A 1054 12.33 -25.43 6.94
N PRO A 1055 13.60 -25.24 7.36
CA PRO A 1055 14.24 -23.93 7.32
C PRO A 1055 14.77 -23.57 5.92
N TYR A 1056 14.44 -24.32 4.86
CA TYR A 1056 15.05 -24.19 3.54
C TYR A 1056 14.08 -23.63 2.48
N TYR A 1057 14.59 -22.76 1.61
CA TYR A 1057 13.86 -22.15 0.51
C TYR A 1057 14.62 -22.41 -0.79
N VAL A 1058 14.04 -23.15 -1.72
CA VAL A 1058 14.72 -23.56 -2.96
C VAL A 1058 14.82 -22.37 -3.91
N ILE A 1059 16.00 -22.11 -4.45
CA ILE A 1059 16.25 -20.99 -5.37
C ILE A 1059 15.62 -21.32 -6.74
N GLY A 1060 14.79 -20.40 -7.21
CA GLY A 1060 14.26 -20.37 -8.57
C GLY A 1060 15.09 -19.43 -9.43
N THR A 1061 14.49 -18.33 -9.87
CA THR A 1061 15.17 -17.25 -10.58
C THR A 1061 14.57 -15.90 -10.16
N PRO A 1062 15.39 -14.89 -9.80
CA PRO A 1062 14.88 -13.58 -9.41
C PRO A 1062 14.31 -12.80 -10.61
N THR A 1063 13.27 -12.00 -10.37
CA THR A 1063 12.65 -11.14 -11.39
C THR A 1063 13.22 -9.71 -11.39
N PHE A 1064 13.64 -9.21 -10.23
CA PHE A 1064 13.99 -7.80 -10.02
C PHE A 1064 15.50 -7.59 -9.97
N ASP A 1065 15.96 -6.40 -10.38
CA ASP A 1065 17.37 -6.00 -10.28
C ASP A 1065 17.84 -6.05 -8.81
N GLU A 1066 16.96 -5.65 -7.88
CA GLU A 1066 17.18 -5.76 -6.44
C GLU A 1066 15.86 -6.04 -5.70
N ALA A 1067 15.91 -6.86 -4.66
CA ALA A 1067 14.82 -7.07 -3.72
C ALA A 1067 15.34 -6.99 -2.27
N ARG A 1068 14.61 -6.29 -1.40
CA ARG A 1068 14.92 -6.16 0.04
C ARG A 1068 13.79 -6.74 0.87
N ILE A 1069 14.11 -7.72 1.71
CA ILE A 1069 13.18 -8.39 2.63
C ILE A 1069 13.66 -8.05 4.03
N GLY A 1070 12.97 -7.13 4.70
CA GLY A 1070 13.48 -6.55 5.95
C GLY A 1070 14.87 -5.93 5.74
N ARG A 1071 15.91 -6.57 6.29
CA ARG A 1071 17.32 -6.16 6.14
C ARG A 1071 18.10 -7.01 5.14
N PHE A 1072 17.61 -8.18 4.76
CA PHE A 1072 18.24 -9.04 3.78
C PHE A 1072 18.04 -8.47 2.37
N THR A 1073 19.09 -8.52 1.54
CA THR A 1073 19.07 -7.97 0.18
C THR A 1073 19.47 -9.04 -0.84
N ILE A 1074 18.71 -9.14 -1.92
CA ILE A 1074 19.02 -9.92 -3.12
C ILE A 1074 19.30 -8.95 -4.25
N LYS A 1075 20.44 -9.09 -4.92
CA LYS A 1075 20.76 -8.37 -6.17
C LYS A 1075 20.90 -9.35 -7.32
N ALA A 1076 20.31 -9.05 -8.46
CA ALA A 1076 20.39 -9.88 -9.66
C ALA A 1076 21.05 -9.10 -10.80
N ASN A 1077 22.38 -9.13 -10.85
CA ASN A 1077 23.17 -8.36 -11.80
C ASN A 1077 22.91 -8.85 -13.22
N GLY A 1078 22.39 -7.97 -14.07
CA GLY A 1078 22.10 -8.26 -15.47
C GLY A 1078 20.81 -9.03 -15.72
N VAL A 1079 19.92 -9.16 -14.71
CA VAL A 1079 18.61 -9.79 -14.89
C VAL A 1079 17.80 -9.10 -15.99
N SER A 1080 17.13 -9.90 -16.81
CA SER A 1080 16.22 -9.42 -17.85
C SER A 1080 15.32 -10.58 -18.31
N PRO A 1081 14.29 -10.34 -19.13
CA PRO A 1081 13.50 -11.44 -19.71
C PRO A 1081 14.36 -12.48 -20.45
N LYS A 1082 15.50 -12.07 -21.01
CA LYS A 1082 16.47 -12.97 -21.65
C LYS A 1082 17.45 -13.61 -20.66
N ASN A 1083 17.91 -12.85 -19.66
CA ASN A 1083 18.91 -13.30 -18.69
C ASN A 1083 18.24 -13.84 -17.44
N CYS A 1084 17.66 -15.04 -17.53
CA CYS A 1084 16.96 -15.70 -16.42
C CYS A 1084 17.79 -16.81 -15.74
N TYR A 1085 18.99 -17.12 -16.23
CA TYR A 1085 19.83 -18.18 -15.69
C TYR A 1085 20.93 -17.65 -14.76
N ILE A 1086 21.06 -18.23 -13.58
CA ILE A 1086 22.11 -17.87 -12.62
C ILE A 1086 23.44 -18.47 -13.09
N GLN A 1087 24.44 -17.61 -13.30
CA GLN A 1087 25.79 -18.00 -13.71
C GLN A 1087 26.70 -18.22 -12.50
N SER A 1088 26.55 -17.38 -11.47
CA SER A 1088 27.27 -17.46 -10.21
C SER A 1088 26.52 -16.69 -9.13
N ALA A 1089 26.86 -16.94 -7.86
CA ALA A 1089 26.32 -16.17 -6.74
C ALA A 1089 27.38 -15.91 -5.67
N THR A 1090 27.21 -14.85 -4.90
CA THR A 1090 27.97 -14.57 -3.68
C THR A 1090 27.05 -14.21 -2.52
N TYR A 1091 27.37 -14.68 -1.32
CA TYR A 1091 26.71 -14.27 -0.08
C TYR A 1091 27.72 -13.53 0.80
N ASN A 1092 27.46 -12.25 1.10
CA ASN A 1092 28.36 -11.34 1.81
C ASN A 1092 29.79 -11.35 1.21
N GLY A 1093 29.88 -11.28 -0.13
CA GLY A 1093 31.13 -11.27 -0.89
C GLY A 1093 31.84 -12.63 -1.03
N LYS A 1094 31.34 -13.71 -0.42
CA LYS A 1094 31.92 -15.07 -0.54
C LYS A 1094 31.18 -15.90 -1.58
N PRO A 1095 31.85 -16.77 -2.35
CA PRO A 1095 31.20 -17.66 -3.31
C PRO A 1095 30.05 -18.46 -2.68
N TYR A 1096 28.91 -18.52 -3.37
CA TYR A 1096 27.72 -19.22 -2.96
C TYR A 1096 27.24 -20.15 -4.08
N THR A 1097 27.31 -21.46 -3.85
CA THR A 1097 27.01 -22.49 -4.85
C THR A 1097 25.71 -23.25 -4.56
N ARG A 1098 25.18 -23.16 -3.33
CA ARG A 1098 23.95 -23.86 -2.95
C ARG A 1098 22.75 -23.34 -3.74
N ASN A 1099 21.85 -24.25 -4.12
CA ASN A 1099 20.63 -23.93 -4.86
C ASN A 1099 19.41 -23.73 -3.93
N TYR A 1100 19.64 -23.42 -2.67
CA TYR A 1100 18.63 -23.13 -1.66
C TYR A 1100 19.15 -22.09 -0.66
N LEU A 1101 18.26 -21.33 -0.03
CA LEU A 1101 18.52 -20.39 1.06
C LEU A 1101 18.05 -20.97 2.39
N THR A 1102 18.53 -20.42 3.51
CA THR A 1102 18.03 -20.75 4.85
C THR A 1102 17.15 -19.63 5.41
N HIS A 1103 16.25 -19.97 6.33
CA HIS A 1103 15.41 -19.01 7.03
C HIS A 1103 16.23 -17.97 7.81
N GLU A 1104 17.37 -18.39 8.38
CA GLU A 1104 18.31 -17.50 9.06
C GLU A 1104 18.88 -16.44 8.11
N MET A 1105 19.21 -16.79 6.86
CA MET A 1105 19.67 -15.82 5.87
C MET A 1105 18.58 -14.78 5.59
N LEU A 1106 17.35 -15.24 5.33
CA LEU A 1106 16.22 -14.37 4.96
C LEU A 1106 15.79 -13.43 6.10
N THR A 1107 16.00 -13.80 7.35
CA THR A 1107 15.66 -12.99 8.54
C THR A 1107 16.82 -12.13 9.04
N GLY A 1108 18.02 -12.32 8.48
CA GLY A 1108 19.23 -11.55 8.76
C GLY A 1108 19.35 -10.24 7.97
N ASP A 1109 20.58 -9.74 7.86
CA ASP A 1109 20.96 -8.51 7.15
C ASP A 1109 22.00 -8.73 6.04
N GLY A 1110 22.11 -9.96 5.56
CA GLY A 1110 23.07 -10.34 4.52
C GLY A 1110 22.68 -9.86 3.11
N LEU A 1111 23.68 -9.87 2.23
CA LEU A 1111 23.58 -9.54 0.81
C LEU A 1111 23.87 -10.79 -0.03
N LEU A 1112 22.88 -11.22 -0.82
CA LEU A 1112 23.01 -12.28 -1.82
C LEU A 1112 23.04 -11.64 -3.21
N GLU A 1113 24.11 -11.85 -3.97
CA GLU A 1113 24.28 -11.28 -5.31
C GLU A 1113 24.38 -12.40 -6.32
N PHE A 1114 23.51 -12.37 -7.33
CA PHE A 1114 23.54 -13.25 -8.49
C PHE A 1114 24.14 -12.53 -9.69
N THR A 1115 24.90 -13.27 -10.50
CA THR A 1115 25.24 -12.87 -11.87
C THR A 1115 24.33 -13.64 -12.83
N MET A 1116 23.54 -12.92 -13.62
CA MET A 1116 22.54 -13.52 -14.52
C MET A 1116 23.08 -13.64 -15.95
N GLY A 1117 22.60 -14.63 -16.71
CA GLY A 1117 22.99 -14.88 -18.10
C GLY A 1117 21.87 -15.50 -18.93
N ALA A 1118 22.03 -15.44 -20.25
CA ALA A 1118 21.03 -15.89 -21.23
C ALA A 1118 21.00 -17.39 -21.49
N SER A 1119 22.03 -18.12 -21.05
CA SER A 1119 22.16 -19.57 -21.25
C SER A 1119 22.36 -20.27 -19.92
N PRO A 1120 21.88 -21.52 -19.76
CA PRO A 1120 22.00 -22.25 -18.52
C PRO A 1120 23.46 -22.51 -18.17
N ASN A 1121 23.87 -22.20 -16.95
CA ASN A 1121 25.10 -22.73 -16.37
C ASN A 1121 24.78 -24.09 -15.74
N MET A 1122 25.28 -25.18 -16.32
CA MET A 1122 25.04 -26.54 -15.83
C MET A 1122 25.92 -26.91 -14.61
N ASP A 1123 26.91 -26.09 -14.27
CA ASP A 1123 27.84 -26.34 -13.17
C ASP A 1123 27.41 -25.65 -11.86
N TRP A 1124 26.67 -24.54 -11.92
CA TRP A 1124 26.22 -23.84 -10.71
C TRP A 1124 25.10 -24.59 -10.01
N GLY A 1125 25.29 -24.89 -8.72
CA GLY A 1125 24.28 -25.54 -7.88
C GLY A 1125 23.90 -26.96 -8.28
N SER A 1126 24.77 -27.65 -9.02
CA SER A 1126 24.52 -28.99 -9.56
C SER A 1126 25.16 -30.12 -8.76
N LYS A 1127 26.10 -29.81 -7.86
CA LYS A 1127 26.77 -30.81 -7.02
C LYS A 1127 25.85 -31.33 -5.92
N PRO A 1128 26.02 -32.57 -5.45
CA PRO A 1128 25.21 -33.14 -4.37
C PRO A 1128 25.17 -32.28 -3.10
N GLU A 1129 26.30 -31.66 -2.72
CA GLU A 1129 26.40 -30.77 -1.54
C GLU A 1129 25.74 -29.40 -1.73
N ASP A 1130 25.46 -29.01 -2.96
CA ASP A 1130 24.76 -27.77 -3.31
C ASP A 1130 23.23 -27.94 -3.33
N CYS A 1131 22.76 -29.19 -3.43
CA CYS A 1131 21.34 -29.54 -3.45
C CYS A 1131 20.69 -29.38 -2.06
N PRO A 1132 19.35 -29.23 -1.97
CA PRO A 1132 18.68 -29.11 -0.69
C PRO A 1132 18.91 -30.38 0.16
N PRO A 1133 19.03 -30.26 1.48
CA PRO A 1133 19.39 -31.40 2.32
C PRO A 1133 18.26 -32.45 2.41
N ASP A 1134 18.65 -33.66 2.74
CA ASP A 1134 17.75 -34.77 3.02
C ASP A 1134 17.13 -34.59 4.41
N LEU A 1135 15.84 -34.23 4.46
CA LEU A 1135 15.14 -33.88 5.70
C LEU A 1135 14.77 -35.09 6.57
N MET A 1136 14.97 -36.31 6.05
CA MET A 1136 14.66 -37.57 6.76
C MET A 1136 15.88 -38.17 7.49
N LYS A 1137 17.03 -37.49 7.44
CA LYS A 1137 18.26 -37.79 8.20
C LYS A 1137 18.40 -36.81 9.35
#